data_AF-A0A3B8R887-F1
#
_entry.id   AF-A0A3B8R887-F1
#
_cell.length_a   1.000
_cell.length_b   1.000
_cell.length_c   1.000
_cell.angle_alpha   90.00
_cell.angle_beta   90.00
_cell.angle_gamma   90.00
#
_symmetry.space_group_name_H-M   'P 1'
#
loop_
_entity.id
_entity.type
_entity.pdbx_description
1 polymer ?
#
loop_
_entity_poly.entity_id
_entity_poly.type
_entity_poly.pdbx_seq_one_letter_code
_entity_poly.pdbx_strand_id
1 'polypeptide(L)'
;MKRLATAFLVLAMALGVYAQPLLVGHRGSGFGLENSEESFRKGIELGYHYLETDVKLTKDLKFVCTHDDNTTRLGGTLDIATSTLAELQAEELHQRRNGVDYTGRLCSMQEYLQICKEGGVGAVVELKWTAGVNSNDQSNIPLLIQEIEQAGMRDKVIILTSMKPCLEYIRKNYPDITLQFLTGEYWANHFDWCVEHGIDVDIQAGYFDKAAVTRYHTKGLKVNMWTTNSEDGYISYGNMGCDFITTDRLDGHNLPELDPASTRELNYVDYPVTDYTPLVRGHYTLEAPEAWNPQEVASLSKIHFAVFANTGIWYLLGEDARSQRSILAANPATQTVGTVSVPAGFVPEAIAVSADGRLLACNKANAGEAWTLYMWETPEATAEKLLEQNAAGLTGLSLAATGRSDAMKVYVLGMAGEKVAVHGLEVKSGAVVKDVAATTDAFELNEDYPVGMTVSPFSRDNIIFDNQVIEPGVELTFPWASTDGEMRPYATVARLAGPSAGISFGRYGSKLYAVCPYTSAESRKVWFELADVGANTGDMYAVTNTLNPGVTATTGVPCLASGFQAGATAADGATMYGFFQSIGFIQVSFGVPAAAQQPVDLGLIIERQWIFSNTTDNHPGNIDGNNAQQGTACRGKFYVNNCEEKLIHIFDNSGHLGSIPGGAGWGCARDDAGNIVVRDDKNTNGKHSFMVYPADVLPGTTAEAVRFEVEVPMVGQTNFINASGNLLSQEGGHIYLFPNKCNRVNIITVASGAVARVHASEELNYNGSTAGYVCPIADDTENWLYTVRSQGIHGYSGGSNHNVLTSRATTTAPGRNGTGGCALIVEGGNRVLLHNSGSNYMGGFSVRDLTMDKVYCSVDPIGTLGYVDGGNRSTFNWLTVERNDYADYTVYLYCPSNGIACYRLYSPELSGVEAPATEVSEKLTVLRNGTLLTAPGCNGLSLFAADGRLVADTAGDSVETAGLPAGVYILRSGKAVCKVAI
;
A
#
# COMPACT_ATOMS: atom_id res chain seq x y z
N MET A 1 -8.53 28.99 42.32
CA MET A 1 -7.74 27.74 42.17
C MET A 1 -8.52 26.65 41.44
N LYS A 2 -9.76 26.29 41.82
CA LYS A 2 -10.58 25.30 41.07
C LYS A 2 -10.85 25.65 39.59
N ARG A 3 -11.00 26.94 39.23
CA ARG A 3 -11.18 27.40 37.84
C ARG A 3 -9.92 27.35 36.96
N LEU A 4 -8.71 27.34 37.54
CA LEU A 4 -7.47 27.17 36.77
C LEU A 4 -7.18 25.67 36.49
N ALA A 5 -7.56 24.78 37.41
CA ALA A 5 -7.43 23.34 37.20
C ALA A 5 -8.39 22.81 36.11
N THR A 6 -9.60 23.36 36.02
CA THR A 6 -10.55 23.03 34.94
C THR A 6 -10.09 23.56 33.58
N ALA A 7 -9.45 24.74 33.53
CA ALA A 7 -8.87 25.27 32.29
C ALA A 7 -7.69 24.43 31.77
N PHE A 8 -6.86 23.89 32.67
CA PHE A 8 -5.77 22.97 32.29
C PHE A 8 -6.28 21.59 31.84
N LEU A 9 -7.36 21.07 32.45
CA LEU A 9 -7.98 19.81 32.02
C LEU A 9 -8.66 19.93 30.64
N VAL A 10 -9.22 21.10 30.33
CA VAL A 10 -9.84 21.39 29.02
C VAL A 10 -8.77 21.65 27.95
N LEU A 11 -7.64 22.27 28.31
CA LEU A 11 -6.50 22.44 27.38
C LEU A 11 -5.83 21.10 27.03
N ALA A 12 -5.83 20.13 27.94
CA ALA A 12 -5.33 18.77 27.70
C ALA A 12 -6.27 17.89 26.85
N MET A 13 -7.57 18.22 26.80
CA MET A 13 -8.53 17.56 25.90
C MET A 13 -8.71 18.26 24.54
N ALA A 14 -8.15 19.46 24.38
CA ALA A 14 -8.23 20.28 23.17
C ALA A 14 -6.98 20.18 22.26
N LEU A 15 -5.99 19.41 22.67
CA LEU A 15 -4.85 19.05 21.86
C LEU A 15 -5.09 17.63 21.31
N GLY A 16 -5.55 17.54 20.07
CA GLY A 16 -5.25 16.38 19.23
C GLY A 16 -3.75 16.36 18.93
N VAL A 17 -2.93 16.27 19.97
CA VAL A 17 -1.53 15.88 19.84
C VAL A 17 -1.62 14.42 19.44
N TYR A 18 -1.30 14.16 18.17
CA TYR A 18 -1.06 12.84 17.61
C TYR A 18 -0.23 12.04 18.63
N ALA A 19 -0.88 11.12 19.34
CA ALA A 19 -0.27 10.48 20.49
C ALA A 19 0.83 9.56 19.96
N GLN A 20 2.07 9.88 20.30
CA GLN A 20 3.21 8.99 20.04
C GLN A 20 2.92 7.61 20.66
N PRO A 21 3.37 6.51 20.03
CA PRO A 21 3.18 5.17 20.57
C PRO A 21 3.73 5.08 21.98
N LEU A 22 2.98 4.43 22.87
CA LEU A 22 3.41 4.21 24.24
C LEU A 22 4.46 3.11 24.27
N LEU A 23 5.68 3.46 24.66
CA LEU A 23 6.75 2.47 24.84
C LEU A 23 6.43 1.48 25.98
N VAL A 24 6.58 0.20 25.68
CA VAL A 24 6.46 -0.93 26.60
C VAL A 24 7.83 -1.57 26.76
N GLY A 25 8.35 -1.61 27.99
CA GLY A 25 9.63 -2.22 28.30
C GLY A 25 9.55 -3.75 28.38
N HIS A 26 10.09 -4.46 27.39
CA HIS A 26 10.05 -5.92 27.33
C HIS A 26 10.84 -6.54 28.49
N ARG A 27 10.15 -7.28 29.35
CA ARG A 27 10.67 -7.86 30.61
C ARG A 27 11.35 -6.81 31.50
N GLY A 28 10.87 -5.57 31.44
CA GLY A 28 11.49 -4.36 31.98
C GLY A 28 12.32 -3.60 30.93
N SER A 29 13.58 -3.96 30.78
CA SER A 29 14.50 -3.44 29.77
C SER A 29 15.65 -4.41 29.51
N GLY A 30 16.36 -4.19 28.41
CA GLY A 30 17.57 -4.90 28.01
C GLY A 30 18.82 -4.53 28.83
N PHE A 31 18.70 -3.63 29.80
CA PHE A 31 19.78 -3.09 30.62
C PHE A 31 19.70 -3.58 32.07
N GLY A 32 19.63 -4.90 32.22
CA GLY A 32 19.54 -5.61 33.48
C GLY A 32 19.23 -7.08 33.20
N LEU A 33 19.24 -7.91 34.25
CA LEU A 33 18.67 -9.26 34.15
C LEU A 33 17.18 -9.16 33.84
N GLU A 34 16.66 -9.91 32.86
CA GLU A 34 15.22 -9.90 32.56
C GLU A 34 14.36 -10.20 33.78
N ASN A 35 13.18 -9.55 33.87
CA ASN A 35 12.22 -9.75 34.96
C ASN A 35 12.79 -9.48 36.38
N SER A 36 13.76 -8.57 36.50
CA SER A 36 14.39 -8.15 37.76
C SER A 36 14.14 -6.67 38.08
N GLU A 37 14.33 -6.30 39.35
CA GLU A 37 14.18 -4.91 39.80
C GLU A 37 15.08 -3.94 39.01
N GLU A 38 16.33 -4.32 38.73
CA GLU A 38 17.27 -3.51 37.93
C GLU A 38 16.68 -3.21 36.55
N SER A 39 16.20 -4.25 35.87
CA SER A 39 15.64 -4.14 34.52
C SER A 39 14.38 -3.27 34.50
N PHE A 40 13.49 -3.42 35.48
CA PHE A 40 12.27 -2.62 35.62
C PHE A 40 12.56 -1.15 35.91
N ARG A 41 13.42 -0.86 36.91
CA ARG A 41 13.81 0.52 37.23
C ARG A 41 14.51 1.17 36.05
N LYS A 42 15.31 0.42 35.30
CA LYS A 42 15.97 0.96 34.13
C LYS A 42 15.01 1.30 32.98
N GLY A 43 13.93 0.53 32.81
CA GLY A 43 12.86 0.89 31.87
C GLY A 43 12.18 2.22 32.24
N ILE A 44 11.94 2.47 33.53
CA ILE A 44 11.40 3.77 34.00
C ILE A 44 12.37 4.91 33.68
N GLU A 45 13.68 4.73 33.92
CA GLU A 45 14.68 5.74 33.59
C GLU A 45 14.72 6.06 32.08
N LEU A 46 14.51 5.06 31.22
CA LEU A 46 14.48 5.21 29.77
C LEU A 46 13.18 5.83 29.24
N GLY A 47 12.25 6.21 30.12
CA GLY A 47 11.00 6.88 29.73
C GLY A 47 9.93 5.94 29.19
N TYR A 48 9.93 4.65 29.59
CA TYR A 48 8.87 3.73 29.20
C TYR A 48 7.56 4.06 29.92
N HIS A 49 6.45 3.92 29.19
CA HIS A 49 5.10 4.20 29.71
C HIS A 49 4.51 3.00 30.43
N TYR A 50 4.89 1.80 29.98
CA TYR A 50 4.54 0.53 30.57
C TYR A 50 5.79 -0.35 30.70
N LEU A 51 5.77 -1.27 31.66
CA LEU A 51 6.75 -2.35 31.75
C LEU A 51 6.03 -3.67 31.55
N GLU A 52 6.55 -4.51 30.67
CA GLU A 52 6.05 -5.87 30.46
C GLU A 52 6.80 -6.86 31.36
N THR A 53 6.09 -7.89 31.84
CA THR A 53 6.67 -9.04 32.55
C THR A 53 5.88 -10.31 32.27
N ASP A 54 6.60 -11.43 32.25
CA ASP A 54 6.02 -12.77 32.20
C ASP A 54 5.71 -13.27 33.61
N VAL A 55 4.55 -13.90 33.85
CA VAL A 55 4.23 -14.47 35.18
C VAL A 55 3.98 -15.97 35.15
N LYS A 56 4.50 -16.66 36.17
CA LYS A 56 4.23 -18.08 36.47
C LYS A 56 3.94 -18.28 37.96
N LEU A 57 3.26 -19.37 38.28
CA LEU A 57 2.87 -19.73 39.64
C LEU A 57 3.88 -20.71 40.26
N THR A 58 4.31 -20.42 41.48
CA THR A 58 5.21 -21.25 42.29
C THR A 58 4.44 -22.35 43.04
N LYS A 59 5.18 -23.28 43.67
CA LYS A 59 4.60 -24.36 44.49
C LYS A 59 3.78 -23.86 45.68
N ASP A 60 4.12 -22.70 46.24
CA ASP A 60 3.44 -22.05 47.35
C ASP A 60 2.35 -21.05 46.91
N LEU A 61 1.88 -21.16 45.65
CA LEU A 61 0.81 -20.35 45.06
C LEU A 61 1.09 -18.85 45.08
N LYS A 62 2.33 -18.47 44.73
CA LYS A 62 2.76 -17.08 44.54
C LYS A 62 3.14 -16.85 43.08
N PHE A 63 2.88 -15.66 42.56
CA PHE A 63 3.32 -15.31 41.21
C PHE A 63 4.74 -14.76 41.21
N VAL A 64 5.58 -15.33 40.34
CA VAL A 64 6.96 -14.92 40.11
C VAL A 64 7.13 -14.45 38.68
N CYS A 65 7.90 -13.37 38.49
CA CYS A 65 8.21 -12.78 37.19
C CYS A 65 9.27 -13.64 36.48
N THR A 66 8.88 -14.42 35.47
CA THR A 66 9.80 -15.28 34.70
C THR A 66 9.17 -15.83 33.42
N HIS A 67 9.97 -15.90 32.35
CA HIS A 67 9.54 -16.37 31.04
C HIS A 67 9.49 -17.91 30.93
N ASP A 68 10.54 -18.58 31.38
CA ASP A 68 10.76 -20.02 31.16
C ASP A 68 10.21 -20.88 32.31
N ASP A 69 10.09 -22.18 32.08
CA ASP A 69 9.66 -23.15 33.12
C ASP A 69 10.74 -23.41 34.19
N ASN A 70 11.98 -22.99 33.94
CA ASN A 70 13.12 -23.12 34.85
C ASN A 70 14.12 -21.97 34.66
N THR A 71 15.08 -21.85 35.58
CA THR A 71 16.07 -20.78 35.58
C THR A 71 17.35 -21.10 34.79
N THR A 72 17.42 -22.25 34.11
CA THR A 72 18.65 -22.75 33.48
C THR A 72 19.21 -21.85 32.38
N ARG A 73 18.35 -21.21 31.57
CA ARG A 73 18.82 -20.24 30.55
C ARG A 73 19.52 -19.03 31.17
N LEU A 74 19.17 -18.70 32.41
CA LEU A 74 19.74 -17.61 33.20
C LEU A 74 20.80 -18.11 34.19
N GLY A 75 21.40 -19.27 33.93
CA GLY A 75 22.50 -19.82 34.76
C GLY A 75 22.07 -20.43 36.10
N GLY A 76 20.77 -20.50 36.39
CA GLY A 76 20.22 -21.16 37.56
C GLY A 76 19.94 -22.67 37.35
N THR A 77 19.28 -23.28 38.32
CA THR A 77 19.05 -24.73 38.41
C THR A 77 17.66 -25.13 38.90
N LEU A 78 16.78 -24.16 39.18
CA LEU A 78 15.48 -24.39 39.80
C LEU A 78 14.35 -24.46 38.77
N ASP A 79 13.38 -25.35 39.02
CA ASP A 79 12.12 -25.47 38.27
C ASP A 79 11.01 -24.66 38.95
N ILE A 80 10.37 -23.75 38.22
CA ILE A 80 9.44 -22.77 38.78
C ILE A 80 8.25 -23.45 39.50
N ALA A 81 7.67 -24.48 38.88
CA ALA A 81 6.49 -25.16 39.41
C ALA A 81 6.75 -25.99 40.69
N THR A 82 8.01 -26.28 41.01
CA THR A 82 8.38 -27.13 42.17
C THR A 82 9.10 -26.38 43.29
N SER A 83 9.56 -25.16 43.02
CA SER A 83 10.16 -24.26 43.99
C SER A 83 9.14 -23.31 44.61
N THR A 84 9.43 -22.86 45.82
CA THR A 84 8.75 -21.74 46.48
C THR A 84 9.29 -20.41 45.97
N LEU A 85 8.52 -19.32 46.11
CA LEU A 85 8.99 -17.98 45.73
C LEU A 85 10.30 -17.60 46.43
N ALA A 86 10.43 -17.92 47.73
CA ALA A 86 11.62 -17.60 48.51
C ALA A 86 12.88 -18.34 48.02
N GLU A 87 12.75 -19.58 47.53
CA GLU A 87 13.87 -20.32 46.93
C GLU A 87 14.31 -19.69 45.60
N LEU A 88 13.35 -19.31 44.75
CA LEU A 88 13.63 -18.66 43.46
C LEU A 88 14.27 -17.29 43.62
N GLN A 89 13.81 -16.48 44.59
CA GLN A 89 14.40 -15.17 44.89
C GLN A 89 15.79 -15.27 45.55
N ALA A 90 16.15 -16.43 46.12
CA ALA A 90 17.48 -16.65 46.69
C ALA A 90 18.53 -17.01 45.62
N GLU A 91 18.12 -17.50 44.45
CA GLU A 91 19.01 -17.89 43.37
C GLU A 91 19.53 -16.66 42.61
N GLU A 92 20.86 -16.50 42.55
CA GLU A 92 21.50 -15.49 41.72
C GLU A 92 21.58 -16.00 40.28
N LEU A 93 21.11 -15.19 39.34
CA LEU A 93 20.99 -15.52 37.93
C LEU A 93 21.92 -14.64 37.11
N HIS A 94 22.34 -15.17 35.97
CA HIS A 94 23.32 -14.58 35.06
C HIS A 94 22.78 -14.54 33.64
N GLN A 95 22.97 -13.41 32.96
CA GLN A 95 22.56 -13.25 31.58
C GLN A 95 23.53 -12.36 30.80
N ARG A 96 23.92 -12.80 29.60
CA ARG A 96 24.73 -11.99 28.68
C ARG A 96 23.89 -11.45 27.53
N ARG A 97 23.86 -10.12 27.37
CA ARG A 97 23.17 -9.43 26.26
C ARG A 97 24.07 -8.35 25.67
N ASN A 98 24.18 -8.31 24.33
CA ASN A 98 24.99 -7.33 23.59
C ASN A 98 26.44 -7.18 24.09
N GLY A 99 27.05 -8.29 24.55
CA GLY A 99 28.41 -8.30 25.06
C GLY A 99 28.57 -7.87 26.53
N VAL A 100 27.49 -7.46 27.20
CA VAL A 100 27.44 -7.09 28.63
C VAL A 100 26.89 -8.25 29.44
N ASP A 101 27.51 -8.52 30.60
CA ASP A 101 27.07 -9.52 31.57
C ASP A 101 26.25 -8.86 32.68
N TYR A 102 25.08 -9.41 32.95
CA TYR A 102 24.15 -8.97 34.00
C TYR A 102 23.99 -10.07 35.04
N THR A 103 23.81 -9.67 36.29
CA THR A 103 23.54 -10.56 37.42
C THR A 103 22.39 -10.02 38.25
N GLY A 104 21.44 -10.87 38.64
CA GLY A 104 20.30 -10.41 39.40
C GLY A 104 19.46 -11.55 39.98
N ARG A 105 18.26 -11.20 40.45
CA ARG A 105 17.28 -12.13 41.02
C ARG A 105 15.92 -11.85 40.41
N LEU A 106 15.07 -12.88 40.35
CA LEU A 106 13.69 -12.74 39.89
C LEU A 106 12.89 -11.89 40.88
N CYS A 107 12.01 -11.04 40.36
CA CYS A 107 10.99 -10.36 41.17
C CYS A 107 9.76 -11.26 41.39
N SER A 108 9.10 -11.08 42.51
CA SER A 108 7.69 -11.44 42.66
C SER A 108 6.81 -10.48 41.87
N MET A 109 5.59 -10.92 41.53
CA MET A 109 4.61 -10.04 40.88
C MET A 109 4.28 -8.81 41.74
N GLN A 110 4.23 -8.97 43.07
CA GLN A 110 3.97 -7.86 44.00
C GLN A 110 5.07 -6.79 43.97
N GLU A 111 6.35 -7.20 43.95
CA GLU A 111 7.48 -6.27 43.82
C GLU A 111 7.43 -5.54 42.48
N TYR A 112 7.18 -6.27 41.39
CA TYR A 112 7.03 -5.68 40.06
C TYR A 112 5.90 -4.63 40.00
N LEU A 113 4.71 -4.95 40.51
CA LEU A 113 3.58 -4.01 40.54
C LEU A 113 3.89 -2.77 41.39
N GLN A 114 4.61 -2.97 42.50
CA GLN A 114 5.04 -1.88 43.38
C GLN A 114 6.06 -0.98 42.68
N ILE A 115 7.02 -1.54 41.94
CA ILE A 115 7.98 -0.77 41.12
C ILE A 115 7.25 0.04 40.04
N CYS A 116 6.28 -0.57 39.34
CA CYS A 116 5.47 0.15 38.35
C CYS A 116 4.73 1.34 38.97
N LYS A 117 4.11 1.12 40.14
CA LYS A 117 3.40 2.16 40.90
C LYS A 117 4.32 3.30 41.34
N GLU A 118 5.51 2.97 41.85
CA GLU A 118 6.54 3.95 42.24
C GLU A 118 7.04 4.76 41.04
N GLY A 119 7.24 4.12 39.89
CA GLY A 119 7.64 4.76 38.65
C GLY A 119 6.54 5.57 37.97
N GLY A 120 5.28 5.43 38.42
CA GLY A 120 4.12 6.06 37.79
C GLY A 120 3.74 5.46 36.43
N VAL A 121 4.31 4.29 36.08
CA VAL A 121 4.13 3.59 34.80
C VAL A 121 3.03 2.53 34.90
N GLY A 122 2.48 2.13 33.76
CA GLY A 122 1.54 1.01 33.68
C GLY A 122 2.22 -0.35 33.71
N ALA A 123 1.43 -1.41 33.90
CA ALA A 123 1.90 -2.78 33.96
C ALA A 123 1.32 -3.61 32.79
N VAL A 124 2.16 -4.33 32.06
CA VAL A 124 1.73 -5.35 31.09
C VAL A 124 2.13 -6.72 31.64
N VAL A 125 1.17 -7.59 31.89
CA VAL A 125 1.38 -8.89 32.52
C VAL A 125 1.09 -10.01 31.52
N GLU A 126 2.14 -10.64 31.00
CA GLU A 126 2.00 -11.80 30.13
C GLU A 126 1.73 -13.08 30.95
N LEU A 127 0.57 -13.70 30.73
CA LEU A 127 0.27 -15.01 31.32
C LEU A 127 1.02 -16.10 30.56
N LYS A 128 1.97 -16.74 31.24
CA LYS A 128 2.57 -18.00 30.77
C LYS A 128 1.82 -19.19 31.34
N TRP A 129 1.87 -20.30 30.60
CA TRP A 129 1.29 -21.56 31.04
C TRP A 129 1.82 -21.97 32.44
N THR A 130 0.91 -22.17 33.39
CA THR A 130 1.17 -22.71 34.73
C THR A 130 -0.10 -23.30 35.34
N ALA A 131 -0.01 -23.87 36.55
CA ALA A 131 -1.13 -24.50 37.25
C ALA A 131 -2.25 -23.47 37.52
N GLY A 132 -3.48 -23.77 37.09
CA GLY A 132 -4.62 -22.85 37.21
C GLY A 132 -4.57 -21.58 36.35
N VAL A 133 -3.57 -21.43 35.47
CA VAL A 133 -3.49 -20.36 34.47
C VAL A 133 -3.01 -20.96 33.14
N ASN A 134 -3.94 -21.59 32.42
CA ASN A 134 -3.69 -22.14 31.10
C ASN A 134 -4.99 -22.33 30.31
N SER A 135 -4.91 -22.85 29.08
CA SER A 135 -6.10 -23.04 28.22
C SER A 135 -7.11 -24.07 28.76
N ASN A 136 -6.70 -24.98 29.63
CA ASN A 136 -7.54 -26.05 30.18
C ASN A 136 -8.00 -25.79 31.62
N ASP A 137 -7.40 -24.83 32.31
CA ASP A 137 -7.64 -24.55 33.73
C ASP A 137 -7.31 -23.09 34.06
N GLN A 138 -8.33 -22.33 34.48
CA GLN A 138 -8.24 -20.90 34.87
C GLN A 138 -8.47 -20.68 36.37
N SER A 139 -8.42 -21.73 37.19
CA SER A 139 -8.79 -21.70 38.60
C SER A 139 -7.95 -20.75 39.47
N ASN A 140 -6.72 -20.40 39.05
CA ASN A 140 -5.83 -19.49 39.77
C ASN A 140 -5.79 -18.06 39.19
N ILE A 141 -6.53 -17.77 38.11
CA ILE A 141 -6.67 -16.38 37.61
C ILE A 141 -7.22 -15.43 38.69
N PRO A 142 -8.22 -15.80 39.52
CA PRO A 142 -8.68 -14.92 40.59
C PRO A 142 -7.60 -14.50 41.59
N LEU A 143 -6.59 -15.35 41.86
CA LEU A 143 -5.46 -15.00 42.72
C LEU A 143 -4.58 -13.92 42.08
N LEU A 144 -4.35 -14.00 40.76
CA LEU A 144 -3.63 -12.98 40.00
C LEU A 144 -4.35 -11.62 40.09
N ILE A 145 -5.66 -11.61 39.86
CA ILE A 145 -6.47 -10.39 39.92
C ILE A 145 -6.45 -9.79 41.34
N GLN A 146 -6.47 -10.63 42.37
CA GLN A 146 -6.37 -10.18 43.75
C GLN A 146 -5.02 -9.47 44.02
N GLU A 147 -3.90 -9.96 43.50
CA GLU A 147 -2.59 -9.29 43.66
C GLU A 147 -2.57 -7.91 42.96
N ILE A 148 -3.16 -7.81 41.77
CA ILE A 148 -3.29 -6.55 41.02
C ILE A 148 -4.13 -5.53 41.81
N GLU A 149 -5.25 -5.96 42.39
CA GLU A 149 -6.13 -5.11 43.19
C GLU A 149 -5.46 -4.64 44.48
N GLN A 150 -4.73 -5.52 45.16
CA GLN A 150 -3.98 -5.19 46.37
C GLN A 150 -2.88 -4.16 46.11
N ALA A 151 -2.24 -4.21 44.94
CA ALA A 151 -1.28 -3.19 44.52
C ALA A 151 -1.97 -1.85 44.17
N GLY A 152 -3.28 -1.84 43.93
CA GLY A 152 -4.02 -0.67 43.45
C GLY A 152 -3.69 -0.32 41.99
N MET A 153 -3.38 -1.33 41.17
CA MET A 153 -2.93 -1.18 39.78
C MET A 153 -3.99 -1.59 38.74
N ARG A 154 -5.21 -1.95 39.18
CA ARG A 154 -6.29 -2.45 38.30
C ARG A 154 -6.57 -1.54 37.10
N ASP A 155 -6.61 -0.22 37.30
CA ASP A 155 -6.89 0.75 36.23
C ASP A 155 -5.69 1.01 35.30
N LYS A 156 -4.52 0.44 35.60
CA LYS A 156 -3.25 0.65 34.89
C LYS A 156 -2.58 -0.66 34.47
N VAL A 157 -3.31 -1.77 34.48
CA VAL A 157 -2.81 -3.07 34.04
C VAL A 157 -3.39 -3.45 32.68
N ILE A 158 -2.55 -4.09 31.88
CA ILE A 158 -2.92 -4.82 30.67
C ILE A 158 -2.54 -6.28 30.91
N ILE A 159 -3.48 -7.21 30.70
CA ILE A 159 -3.17 -8.64 30.74
C ILE A 159 -3.03 -9.15 29.31
N LEU A 160 -1.90 -9.80 29.02
CA LEU A 160 -1.48 -10.26 27.70
C LEU A 160 -1.34 -11.79 27.70
N THR A 161 -1.80 -12.49 26.67
CA THR A 161 -1.44 -13.90 26.44
C THR A 161 -1.89 -14.39 25.05
N SER A 162 -1.32 -15.49 24.57
CA SER A 162 -1.83 -16.23 23.40
C SER A 162 -2.89 -17.28 23.77
N MET A 163 -3.21 -17.45 25.06
CA MET A 163 -4.19 -18.42 25.54
C MET A 163 -5.61 -17.84 25.57
N LYS A 164 -6.34 -17.98 24.46
CA LYS A 164 -7.73 -17.49 24.30
C LYS A 164 -8.67 -17.81 25.48
N PRO A 165 -8.70 -19.05 26.02
CA PRO A 165 -9.60 -19.37 27.14
C PRO A 165 -9.32 -18.56 28.40
N CYS A 166 -8.07 -18.16 28.66
CA CYS A 166 -7.74 -17.28 29.78
C CYS A 166 -8.32 -15.87 29.57
N LEU A 167 -8.19 -15.33 28.36
CA LEU A 167 -8.72 -14.01 28.02
C LEU A 167 -10.25 -13.98 28.03
N GLU A 168 -10.90 -15.03 27.51
CA GLU A 168 -12.36 -15.20 27.58
C GLU A 168 -12.85 -15.26 29.02
N TYR A 169 -12.15 -16.03 29.87
CA TYR A 169 -12.44 -16.10 31.29
C TYR A 169 -12.32 -14.71 31.95
N ILE A 170 -11.25 -13.96 31.67
CA ILE A 170 -11.05 -12.63 32.26
C ILE A 170 -12.09 -11.66 31.73
N ARG A 171 -12.35 -11.60 30.43
CA ARG A 171 -13.36 -10.70 29.84
C ARG A 171 -14.75 -10.96 30.44
N LYS A 172 -15.10 -12.23 30.69
CA LYS A 172 -16.38 -12.60 31.31
C LYS A 172 -16.50 -12.19 32.77
N ASN A 173 -15.44 -12.35 33.56
CA ASN A 173 -15.49 -12.18 35.02
C ASN A 173 -14.98 -10.82 35.51
N TYR A 174 -14.16 -10.13 34.71
CA TYR A 174 -13.47 -8.87 35.02
C TYR A 174 -13.48 -7.95 33.78
N PRO A 175 -14.67 -7.54 33.29
CA PRO A 175 -14.84 -6.92 31.98
C PRO A 175 -14.17 -5.55 31.82
N ASP A 176 -13.79 -4.90 32.92
CA ASP A 176 -13.11 -3.60 32.97
C ASP A 176 -11.59 -3.69 32.78
N ILE A 177 -11.00 -4.88 32.90
CA ILE A 177 -9.55 -5.06 32.68
C ILE A 177 -9.23 -4.98 31.18
N THR A 178 -8.16 -4.26 30.86
CA THR A 178 -7.63 -4.19 29.49
C THR A 178 -6.91 -5.49 29.15
N LEU A 179 -7.21 -6.06 27.98
CA LEU A 179 -6.71 -7.35 27.53
C LEU A 179 -6.04 -7.22 26.18
N GLN A 180 -4.92 -7.90 26.01
CA GLN A 180 -4.23 -8.05 24.72
C GLN A 180 -4.07 -9.52 24.34
N PHE A 181 -4.29 -9.84 23.06
CA PHE A 181 -4.02 -11.15 22.50
C PHE A 181 -2.68 -11.18 21.77
N LEU A 182 -1.77 -12.03 22.24
CA LEU A 182 -0.42 -12.17 21.69
C LEU A 182 -0.43 -13.05 20.43
N THR A 183 0.08 -12.53 19.32
CA THR A 183 0.15 -13.24 18.03
C THR A 183 1.37 -12.82 17.20
N GLY A 184 1.59 -13.52 16.08
CA GLY A 184 2.57 -13.17 15.06
C GLY A 184 1.96 -13.31 13.66
N GLU A 185 2.57 -14.15 12.82
CA GLU A 185 2.16 -14.41 11.43
C GLU A 185 0.65 -14.65 11.23
N TYR A 186 0.00 -15.32 12.18
CA TYR A 186 -1.41 -15.72 12.07
C TYR A 186 -2.41 -14.71 12.64
N TRP A 187 -2.02 -13.43 12.83
CA TRP A 187 -2.90 -12.41 13.40
C TRP A 187 -4.25 -12.29 12.68
N ALA A 188 -4.26 -12.44 11.35
CA ALA A 188 -5.47 -12.32 10.55
C ALA A 188 -6.53 -13.37 10.92
N ASN A 189 -6.10 -14.57 11.31
CA ASN A 189 -6.98 -15.68 11.73
C ASN A 189 -7.64 -15.41 13.09
N HIS A 190 -7.21 -14.36 13.80
CA HIS A 190 -7.66 -14.03 15.14
C HIS A 190 -8.44 -12.72 15.20
N PHE A 191 -8.45 -11.96 14.09
CA PHE A 191 -9.10 -10.65 14.02
C PHE A 191 -10.56 -10.69 14.47
N ASP A 192 -11.40 -11.52 13.86
CA ASP A 192 -12.84 -11.55 14.19
C ASP A 192 -13.10 -11.94 15.65
N TRP A 193 -12.27 -12.84 16.19
CA TRP A 193 -12.35 -13.24 17.59
C TRP A 193 -11.97 -12.09 18.53
N CYS A 194 -10.94 -11.31 18.21
CA CYS A 194 -10.57 -10.12 18.98
C CYS A 194 -11.70 -9.08 18.99
N VAL A 195 -12.34 -8.86 17.83
CA VAL A 195 -13.48 -7.94 17.67
C VAL A 195 -14.69 -8.40 18.49
N GLU A 196 -15.05 -9.68 18.39
CA GLU A 196 -16.16 -10.27 19.15
C GLU A 196 -16.01 -10.10 20.67
N HIS A 197 -14.78 -10.19 21.17
CA HIS A 197 -14.49 -10.16 22.61
C HIS A 197 -14.02 -8.79 23.13
N GLY A 198 -13.87 -7.80 22.25
CA GLY A 198 -13.32 -6.49 22.59
C GLY A 198 -11.92 -6.58 23.16
N ILE A 199 -11.02 -7.36 22.55
CA ILE A 199 -9.65 -7.62 23.03
C ILE A 199 -8.66 -6.95 22.07
N ASP A 200 -7.75 -6.13 22.62
CA ASP A 200 -6.67 -5.49 21.86
C ASP A 200 -5.68 -6.57 21.35
N VAL A 201 -4.82 -6.22 20.39
CA VAL A 201 -3.88 -7.20 19.81
C VAL A 201 -2.43 -6.79 20.05
N ASP A 202 -1.56 -7.78 20.27
CA ASP A 202 -0.11 -7.61 20.33
C ASP A 202 0.55 -8.47 19.25
N ILE A 203 1.05 -7.84 18.18
CA ILE A 203 1.49 -8.53 16.96
C ILE A 203 3.01 -8.47 16.80
N GLN A 204 3.59 -9.61 16.45
CA GLN A 204 5.02 -9.69 16.24
C GLN A 204 5.48 -8.80 15.06
N ALA A 205 6.55 -8.03 15.27
CA ALA A 205 7.22 -7.20 14.28
C ALA A 205 7.54 -8.00 13.01
N GLY A 206 7.18 -7.44 11.85
CA GLY A 206 7.44 -7.99 10.53
C GLY A 206 6.30 -8.82 9.92
N TYR A 207 5.22 -9.07 10.67
CA TYR A 207 4.09 -9.90 10.21
C TYR A 207 2.82 -9.12 9.82
N PHE A 208 2.82 -7.81 9.98
CA PHE A 208 1.67 -6.96 9.72
C PHE A 208 2.10 -5.62 9.11
N ASP A 209 1.12 -4.87 8.61
CA ASP A 209 1.28 -3.58 7.95
C ASP A 209 0.29 -2.54 8.51
N LYS A 210 0.33 -1.33 7.97
CA LYS A 210 -0.59 -0.24 8.33
C LYS A 210 -2.06 -0.59 8.11
N ALA A 211 -2.37 -1.43 7.12
CA ALA A 211 -3.74 -1.85 6.85
C ALA A 211 -4.27 -2.74 7.97
N ALA A 212 -3.44 -3.64 8.51
CA ALA A 212 -3.77 -4.41 9.69
C ALA A 212 -4.06 -3.52 10.91
N VAL A 213 -3.21 -2.52 11.17
CA VAL A 213 -3.42 -1.55 12.27
C VAL A 213 -4.75 -0.82 12.12
N THR A 214 -4.96 -0.23 10.93
CA THR A 214 -6.20 0.46 10.59
C THR A 214 -7.42 -0.44 10.78
N ARG A 215 -7.32 -1.72 10.38
CA ARG A 215 -8.41 -2.69 10.51
C ARG A 215 -8.81 -2.91 11.98
N TYR A 216 -7.86 -2.98 12.92
CA TYR A 216 -8.17 -3.06 14.36
C TYR A 216 -8.76 -1.74 14.89
N HIS A 217 -8.18 -0.60 14.53
CA HIS A 217 -8.67 0.72 14.94
C HIS A 217 -10.10 1.01 14.49
N THR A 218 -10.49 0.60 13.27
CA THR A 218 -11.88 0.74 12.79
C THR A 218 -12.90 -0.03 13.62
N LYS A 219 -12.45 -0.98 14.45
CA LYS A 219 -13.27 -1.72 15.41
C LYS A 219 -13.12 -1.22 16.85
N GLY A 220 -12.40 -0.12 17.06
CA GLY A 220 -12.12 0.47 18.36
C GLY A 220 -11.11 -0.32 19.21
N LEU A 221 -10.31 -1.19 18.59
CA LEU A 221 -9.28 -2.01 19.26
C LEU A 221 -7.89 -1.43 19.05
N LYS A 222 -7.02 -1.52 20.06
CA LYS A 222 -5.63 -1.04 20.01
C LYS A 222 -4.66 -2.11 19.52
N VAL A 223 -3.51 -1.66 19.02
CA VAL A 223 -2.43 -2.50 18.51
C VAL A 223 -1.12 -2.23 19.24
N ASN A 224 -0.58 -3.27 19.89
CA ASN A 224 0.81 -3.34 20.32
C ASN A 224 1.64 -4.09 19.28
N MET A 225 2.91 -3.69 19.15
CA MET A 225 3.91 -4.41 18.39
C MET A 225 4.96 -4.99 19.33
N TRP A 226 5.44 -6.21 19.05
CA TRP A 226 6.60 -6.79 19.74
C TRP A 226 7.57 -7.48 18.78
N THR A 227 8.88 -7.29 18.81
CA THR A 227 9.67 -6.33 19.57
C THR A 227 10.57 -5.60 18.58
N THR A 228 10.72 -4.29 18.75
CA THR A 228 11.67 -3.50 17.97
C THR A 228 12.68 -2.81 18.86
N ASN A 229 13.92 -2.71 18.37
CA ASN A 229 15.07 -2.16 19.10
C ASN A 229 15.82 -1.09 18.29
N SER A 230 15.30 -0.72 17.12
CA SER A 230 15.93 0.20 16.17
C SER A 230 15.05 1.42 15.94
N GLU A 231 15.67 2.58 15.76
CA GLU A 231 14.99 3.82 15.35
C GLU A 231 14.15 3.63 14.08
N ASP A 232 14.69 2.95 13.05
CA ASP A 232 13.94 2.63 11.82
C ASP A 232 12.65 1.85 12.10
N GLY A 233 12.71 0.93 13.06
CA GLY A 233 11.55 0.16 13.48
C GLY A 233 10.55 1.00 14.29
N TYR A 234 11.03 1.90 15.15
CA TYR A 234 10.17 2.87 15.83
C TYR A 234 9.42 3.76 14.83
N ILE A 235 10.14 4.32 13.85
CA ILE A 235 9.56 5.12 12.78
C ILE A 235 8.54 4.30 12.00
N SER A 236 8.90 3.09 11.58
CA SER A 236 8.03 2.23 10.77
C SER A 236 6.72 1.89 11.49
N TYR A 237 6.77 1.30 12.69
CA TYR A 237 5.56 0.88 13.41
C TYR A 237 4.79 2.05 14.02
N GLY A 238 5.47 3.13 14.41
CA GLY A 238 4.84 4.38 14.84
C GLY A 238 4.05 5.02 13.71
N ASN A 239 4.62 5.10 12.50
CA ASN A 239 3.93 5.63 11.32
C ASN A 239 2.84 4.69 10.76
N MET A 240 2.89 3.39 11.08
CA MET A 240 1.75 2.48 10.86
C MET A 240 0.57 2.80 11.78
N GLY A 241 0.80 3.52 12.88
CA GLY A 241 -0.22 3.90 13.86
C GLY A 241 -0.31 2.98 15.07
N CYS A 242 0.68 2.11 15.35
CA CYS A 242 0.61 1.27 16.56
C CYS A 242 0.42 2.12 17.82
N ASP A 243 -0.48 1.71 18.72
CA ASP A 243 -0.73 2.39 20.00
C ASP A 243 0.42 2.15 21.00
N PHE A 244 1.06 0.99 20.89
CA PHE A 244 2.15 0.57 21.77
C PHE A 244 3.34 0.02 20.97
N ILE A 245 4.54 0.24 21.49
CA ILE A 245 5.78 -0.31 20.95
C ILE A 245 6.55 -1.02 22.05
N THR A 246 6.63 -2.34 21.96
CA THR A 246 7.43 -3.16 22.86
C THR A 246 8.89 -3.17 22.43
N THR A 247 9.79 -2.83 23.36
CA THR A 247 11.22 -2.66 23.09
C THR A 247 12.08 -3.16 24.25
N ASP A 248 13.29 -3.62 23.94
CA ASP A 248 14.29 -3.90 24.98
C ASP A 248 15.13 -2.65 25.30
N ARG A 249 15.38 -1.75 24.34
CA ARG A 249 16.54 -0.84 24.49
C ARG A 249 16.40 0.56 23.90
N LEU A 250 15.25 0.91 23.32
CA LEU A 250 15.06 2.29 22.84
C LEU A 250 15.12 3.26 24.03
N ASP A 251 15.65 4.45 23.79
CA ASP A 251 15.64 5.55 24.75
C ASP A 251 14.47 6.47 24.43
N GLY A 252 13.44 6.44 25.27
CA GLY A 252 12.21 7.20 25.09
C GLY A 252 12.41 8.72 25.09
N HIS A 253 13.55 9.21 25.61
CA HIS A 253 13.87 10.63 25.62
C HIS A 253 14.50 11.12 24.31
N ASN A 254 14.96 10.21 23.46
CA ASN A 254 15.75 10.49 22.26
C ASN A 254 15.19 9.79 21.01
N LEU A 255 13.87 9.70 20.89
CA LEU A 255 13.22 9.10 19.73
C LEU A 255 13.11 10.09 18.55
N PRO A 256 13.21 9.61 17.30
CA PRO A 256 12.97 10.45 16.13
C PRO A 256 11.49 10.88 16.05
N GLU A 257 11.22 12.00 15.39
CA GLU A 257 9.86 12.47 15.15
C GLU A 257 9.14 11.54 14.15
N LEU A 258 7.91 11.17 14.47
CA LEU A 258 7.02 10.41 13.57
C LEU A 258 6.34 11.33 12.57
N ASP A 259 5.98 10.82 11.40
CA ASP A 259 5.33 11.62 10.35
C ASP A 259 3.88 11.95 10.76
N PRO A 260 3.54 13.24 10.97
CA PRO A 260 2.18 13.65 11.33
C PRO A 260 1.12 13.35 10.26
N ALA A 261 1.54 13.06 9.02
CA ALA A 261 0.66 12.61 7.94
C ALA A 261 0.39 11.10 7.98
N SER A 262 1.36 10.31 8.41
CA SER A 262 1.27 8.85 8.44
C SER A 262 0.27 8.33 9.48
N THR A 263 0.07 9.05 10.58
CA THR A 263 -0.88 8.70 11.65
C THR A 263 -2.26 9.33 11.48
N ARG A 264 -2.52 10.00 10.34
CA ARG A 264 -3.84 10.57 10.06
C ARG A 264 -4.85 9.44 9.87
N GLU A 265 -5.82 9.35 10.78
CA GLU A 265 -7.01 8.56 10.53
C GLU A 265 -7.74 9.14 9.33
N LEU A 266 -7.66 8.43 8.21
CA LEU A 266 -8.51 8.68 7.06
C LEU A 266 -9.97 8.66 7.53
N ASN A 267 -10.76 9.64 7.11
CA ASN A 267 -12.18 9.62 7.38
C ASN A 267 -12.82 8.53 6.51
N TYR A 268 -12.97 7.33 7.07
CA TYR A 268 -13.56 6.16 6.40
C TYR A 268 -15.08 6.09 6.55
N VAL A 269 -15.63 6.74 7.58
CA VAL A 269 -17.03 6.60 7.94
C VAL A 269 -17.94 7.13 6.83
N ASP A 270 -17.49 8.15 6.09
CA ASP A 270 -18.32 8.87 5.12
C ASP A 270 -18.28 8.31 3.70
N TYR A 271 -17.45 7.29 3.44
CA TYR A 271 -17.24 6.77 2.09
C TYR A 271 -17.36 5.24 2.06
N PRO A 272 -17.90 4.66 0.98
CA PRO A 272 -18.09 3.22 0.91
C PRO A 272 -16.71 2.55 0.93
N VAL A 273 -16.44 1.76 1.95
CA VAL A 273 -15.29 0.85 1.97
C VAL A 273 -15.80 -0.51 1.55
N THR A 274 -15.16 -1.12 0.57
CA THR A 274 -15.50 -2.47 0.14
C THR A 274 -14.65 -3.49 0.88
N ASP A 275 -15.21 -4.64 1.24
CA ASP A 275 -14.45 -5.76 1.83
C ASP A 275 -13.47 -6.41 0.83
N TYR A 276 -13.54 -6.02 -0.45
CA TYR A 276 -12.63 -6.42 -1.50
C TYR A 276 -11.41 -5.50 -1.54
N THR A 277 -10.22 -6.05 -1.83
CA THR A 277 -9.00 -5.29 -2.11
C THR A 277 -8.84 -5.12 -3.63
N PRO A 278 -9.37 -4.05 -4.24
CA PRO A 278 -9.25 -3.83 -5.68
C PRO A 278 -7.82 -3.51 -6.10
N LEU A 279 -7.49 -3.91 -7.32
CA LEU A 279 -6.25 -3.54 -7.98
C LEU A 279 -6.33 -2.07 -8.40
N VAL A 280 -5.64 -1.21 -7.65
CA VAL A 280 -5.57 0.24 -7.90
C VAL A 280 -4.58 0.51 -9.02
N ARG A 281 -4.96 1.27 -10.05
CA ARG A 281 -4.11 1.60 -11.19
C ARG A 281 -3.70 3.07 -11.21
N GLY A 282 -2.56 3.34 -11.83
CA GLY A 282 -2.05 4.69 -12.08
C GLY A 282 -2.82 5.46 -13.13
N HIS A 283 -3.46 4.74 -14.05
CA HIS A 283 -4.29 5.32 -15.09
C HIS A 283 -5.53 4.46 -15.32
N TYR A 284 -6.66 5.13 -15.53
CA TYR A 284 -7.94 4.51 -15.82
C TYR A 284 -8.48 5.04 -17.15
N THR A 285 -9.17 4.15 -17.87
CA THR A 285 -10.00 4.57 -19.00
C THR A 285 -11.42 4.72 -18.49
N LEU A 286 -12.04 5.86 -18.79
CA LEU A 286 -13.45 6.06 -18.51
C LEU A 286 -14.28 5.50 -19.66
N GLU A 287 -15.29 4.70 -19.33
CA GLU A 287 -16.29 4.28 -20.30
C GLU A 287 -17.27 5.42 -20.58
N ALA A 288 -17.82 5.47 -21.80
CA ALA A 288 -18.77 6.51 -22.20
C ALA A 288 -19.98 6.51 -21.25
N PRO A 289 -20.42 7.68 -20.76
CA PRO A 289 -21.42 7.69 -19.72
C PRO A 289 -22.80 7.30 -20.24
N GLU A 290 -23.52 6.55 -19.42
CA GLU A 290 -24.97 6.40 -19.57
C GLU A 290 -25.66 7.57 -18.87
N ALA A 291 -26.51 8.30 -19.60
CA ALA A 291 -27.24 9.45 -19.09
C ALA A 291 -28.72 9.10 -18.88
N TRP A 292 -29.25 9.43 -17.70
CA TRP A 292 -30.66 9.29 -17.36
C TRP A 292 -31.22 10.62 -16.86
N ASN A 293 -32.19 11.20 -17.58
CA ASN A 293 -32.83 12.47 -17.21
C ASN A 293 -34.35 12.32 -17.09
N PRO A 294 -34.87 11.97 -15.91
CA PRO A 294 -36.31 11.80 -15.70
C PRO A 294 -37.06 13.15 -15.81
N GLN A 295 -38.32 13.09 -16.26
CA GLN A 295 -39.13 14.27 -16.57
C GLN A 295 -39.34 15.18 -15.34
N GLU A 296 -39.51 14.59 -14.17
CA GLU A 296 -39.69 15.28 -12.90
C GLU A 296 -38.50 16.20 -12.61
N VAL A 297 -37.29 15.71 -12.86
CA VAL A 297 -36.05 16.46 -12.65
C VAL A 297 -35.86 17.50 -13.76
N ALA A 298 -36.13 17.13 -15.01
CA ALA A 298 -36.07 18.04 -16.15
C ALA A 298 -37.09 19.20 -16.06
N SER A 299 -38.14 19.06 -15.25
CA SER A 299 -39.18 20.07 -15.05
C SER A 299 -38.81 21.17 -14.04
N LEU A 300 -37.74 20.98 -13.26
CA LEU A 300 -37.24 21.97 -12.31
C LEU A 300 -36.58 23.14 -13.05
N SER A 301 -36.97 24.38 -12.71
CA SER A 301 -36.36 25.57 -13.30
C SER A 301 -34.96 25.85 -12.75
N LYS A 302 -34.70 25.47 -11.51
CA LYS A 302 -33.38 25.58 -10.87
C LYS A 302 -33.18 24.45 -9.87
N ILE A 303 -31.98 23.88 -9.86
CA ILE A 303 -31.53 22.93 -8.84
C ILE A 303 -30.53 23.66 -7.96
N HIS A 304 -30.80 23.68 -6.65
CA HIS A 304 -29.96 24.35 -5.65
C HIS A 304 -28.88 23.40 -5.14
N PHE A 305 -29.24 22.17 -4.81
CA PHE A 305 -28.32 21.14 -4.32
C PHE A 305 -28.74 19.77 -4.84
N ALA A 306 -27.79 18.86 -4.97
CA ALA A 306 -28.11 17.46 -4.91
C ALA A 306 -27.00 16.64 -4.29
N VAL A 307 -27.40 15.66 -3.48
CA VAL A 307 -26.52 14.88 -2.62
C VAL A 307 -26.81 13.41 -2.85
N PHE A 308 -25.77 12.59 -3.01
CA PHE A 308 -25.92 11.14 -3.13
C PHE A 308 -25.75 10.45 -1.78
N ALA A 309 -26.70 9.62 -1.41
CA ALA A 309 -26.62 8.72 -0.27
C ALA A 309 -26.03 7.37 -0.68
N ASN A 310 -25.22 6.77 0.19
CA ASN A 310 -24.62 5.44 -0.02
C ASN A 310 -25.64 4.29 -0.16
N THR A 311 -26.92 4.57 0.02
CA THR A 311 -28.06 3.68 -0.30
C THR A 311 -28.36 3.58 -1.79
N GLY A 312 -27.66 4.33 -2.65
CA GLY A 312 -27.92 4.38 -4.10
C GLY A 312 -28.94 5.44 -4.52
N ILE A 313 -29.28 6.36 -3.62
CA ILE A 313 -30.32 7.37 -3.81
C ILE A 313 -29.70 8.76 -3.91
N TRP A 314 -30.09 9.51 -4.93
CA TRP A 314 -29.85 10.95 -5.05
C TRP A 314 -30.99 11.75 -4.44
N TYR A 315 -30.67 12.71 -3.58
CA TYR A 315 -31.62 13.73 -3.13
C TYR A 315 -31.35 15.05 -3.84
N LEU A 316 -32.33 15.61 -4.54
CA LEU A 316 -32.22 16.88 -5.27
C LEU A 316 -33.11 17.94 -4.60
N LEU A 317 -32.54 19.05 -4.13
CA LEU A 317 -33.30 20.23 -3.74
C LEU A 317 -33.42 21.16 -4.95
N GLY A 318 -34.63 21.29 -5.49
CA GLY A 318 -34.91 22.13 -6.64
C GLY A 318 -36.17 22.98 -6.48
N GLU A 319 -36.32 23.95 -7.36
CA GLU A 319 -37.51 24.78 -7.48
C GLU A 319 -38.17 24.63 -8.85
N ASP A 320 -39.50 24.67 -8.85
CA ASP A 320 -40.31 24.68 -10.06
C ASP A 320 -40.39 26.09 -10.68
N ALA A 321 -41.03 26.21 -11.85
CA ALA A 321 -41.24 27.49 -12.54
C ALA A 321 -42.05 28.53 -11.75
N ARG A 322 -42.62 28.17 -10.58
CA ARG A 322 -43.32 29.07 -9.65
C ARG A 322 -42.46 29.40 -8.42
N SER A 323 -41.18 29.04 -8.44
CA SER A 323 -40.23 29.19 -7.34
C SER A 323 -40.63 28.42 -6.07
N GLN A 324 -41.40 27.33 -6.21
CA GLN A 324 -41.71 26.44 -5.09
C GLN A 324 -40.61 25.39 -4.95
N ARG A 325 -39.99 25.32 -3.76
CA ARG A 325 -38.92 24.38 -3.46
C ARG A 325 -39.46 23.02 -3.01
N SER A 326 -38.80 21.98 -3.48
CA SER A 326 -39.08 20.58 -3.10
C SER A 326 -37.80 19.75 -3.12
N ILE A 327 -37.83 18.64 -2.38
CA ILE A 327 -36.75 17.65 -2.39
C ILE A 327 -37.25 16.43 -3.17
N LEU A 328 -36.53 16.04 -4.21
CA LEU A 328 -36.76 14.80 -4.96
C LEU A 328 -35.77 13.73 -4.49
N ALA A 329 -36.21 12.47 -4.45
CA ALA A 329 -35.37 11.30 -4.26
C ALA A 329 -35.37 10.48 -5.56
N ALA A 330 -34.19 10.24 -6.15
CA ALA A 330 -34.03 9.54 -7.42
C ALA A 330 -33.05 8.38 -7.28
N ASN A 331 -33.39 7.21 -7.82
CA ASN A 331 -32.54 6.04 -7.82
C ASN A 331 -32.19 5.66 -9.27
N PRO A 332 -30.97 5.96 -9.74
CA PRO A 332 -30.55 5.67 -11.12
C PRO A 332 -30.56 4.18 -11.47
N ALA A 333 -30.21 3.31 -10.53
CA ALA A 333 -30.15 1.87 -10.77
C ALA A 333 -31.53 1.25 -11.04
N THR A 334 -32.57 1.78 -10.41
CA THR A 334 -33.97 1.34 -10.61
C THR A 334 -34.78 2.26 -11.53
N GLN A 335 -34.18 3.37 -11.96
CA GLN A 335 -34.81 4.44 -12.73
C GLN A 335 -36.11 4.98 -12.10
N THR A 336 -36.15 5.12 -10.77
CA THR A 336 -37.33 5.65 -10.04
C THR A 336 -37.08 7.05 -9.48
N VAL A 337 -38.10 7.90 -9.49
CA VAL A 337 -38.09 9.22 -8.85
C VAL A 337 -39.32 9.40 -7.96
N GLY A 338 -39.14 9.97 -6.77
CA GLY A 338 -40.20 10.34 -5.84
C GLY A 338 -39.95 11.71 -5.21
N THR A 339 -40.96 12.26 -4.56
CA THR A 339 -40.84 13.52 -3.79
C THR A 339 -40.77 13.21 -2.30
N VAL A 340 -39.79 13.78 -1.60
CA VAL A 340 -39.67 13.65 -0.15
C VAL A 340 -40.73 14.50 0.53
N SER A 341 -41.48 13.91 1.46
CA SER A 341 -42.49 14.63 2.23
C SER A 341 -41.82 15.53 3.28
N VAL A 342 -42.07 16.84 3.19
CA VAL A 342 -41.56 17.83 4.15
C VAL A 342 -42.63 18.27 5.16
N PRO A 343 -42.25 18.65 6.40
CA PRO A 343 -43.19 19.19 7.39
C PRO A 343 -43.97 20.41 6.88
N ALA A 344 -45.21 20.57 7.33
CA ALA A 344 -46.06 21.69 6.93
C ALA A 344 -45.42 23.04 7.32
N GLY A 345 -45.31 23.96 6.35
CA GLY A 345 -44.69 25.29 6.55
C GLY A 345 -43.16 25.30 6.54
N PHE A 346 -42.50 24.14 6.41
CA PHE A 346 -41.06 24.06 6.24
C PHE A 346 -40.69 24.22 4.76
N VAL A 347 -39.81 25.19 4.47
CA VAL A 347 -39.23 25.39 3.14
C VAL A 347 -37.74 25.06 3.19
N PRO A 348 -37.30 23.98 2.52
CA PRO A 348 -35.89 23.60 2.54
C PRO A 348 -35.03 24.65 1.81
N GLU A 349 -33.87 24.96 2.39
CA GLU A 349 -32.85 25.86 1.83
C GLU A 349 -31.59 25.08 1.44
N ALA A 350 -31.14 24.16 2.28
CA ALA A 350 -29.98 23.32 2.02
C ALA A 350 -30.23 21.88 2.48
N ILE A 351 -29.55 20.93 1.83
CA ILE A 351 -29.63 19.50 2.14
C ILE A 351 -28.23 18.89 2.26
N ALA A 352 -28.11 17.84 3.05
CA ALA A 352 -26.90 17.02 3.22
C ALA A 352 -27.32 15.57 3.49
N VAL A 353 -26.36 14.65 3.55
CA VAL A 353 -26.60 13.25 3.93
C VAL A 353 -25.63 12.82 5.02
N SER A 354 -26.11 11.99 5.95
CA SER A 354 -25.24 11.31 6.91
C SER A 354 -24.53 10.13 6.25
N ALA A 355 -23.48 9.62 6.90
CA ALA A 355 -22.71 8.47 6.44
C ALA A 355 -23.55 7.19 6.26
N ASP A 356 -24.64 7.04 7.00
CA ASP A 356 -25.59 5.93 6.89
C ASP A 356 -26.76 6.23 5.92
N GLY A 357 -26.63 7.30 5.12
CA GLY A 357 -27.52 7.58 4.00
C GLY A 357 -28.82 8.32 4.35
N ARG A 358 -28.92 8.89 5.56
CA ARG A 358 -30.09 9.66 5.99
C ARG A 358 -30.01 11.09 5.46
N LEU A 359 -31.11 11.57 4.91
CA LEU A 359 -31.23 12.94 4.42
C LEU A 359 -31.31 13.92 5.60
N LEU A 360 -30.58 15.01 5.53
CA LEU A 360 -30.74 16.20 6.38
C LEU A 360 -31.22 17.37 5.53
N ALA A 361 -32.08 18.21 6.10
CA ALA A 361 -32.48 19.47 5.48
C ALA A 361 -32.70 20.56 6.53
N CYS A 362 -32.30 21.79 6.19
CA CYS A 362 -32.59 22.96 7.00
C CYS A 362 -33.33 24.05 6.21
N ASN A 363 -34.01 24.95 6.91
CA ASN A 363 -34.61 26.14 6.30
C ASN A 363 -33.68 27.35 6.42
N LYS A 364 -33.95 28.37 5.60
CA LYS A 364 -33.47 29.72 5.86
C LYS A 364 -34.33 30.37 6.93
N ALA A 365 -33.70 31.13 7.81
CA ALA A 365 -34.40 31.90 8.83
C ALA A 365 -33.77 33.29 8.95
N ASN A 366 -34.62 34.32 8.94
CA ASN A 366 -34.21 35.70 9.16
C ASN A 366 -34.13 36.01 10.66
N ALA A 367 -33.55 37.16 11.02
CA ALA A 367 -33.47 37.59 12.41
C ALA A 367 -34.87 37.59 13.08
N GLY A 368 -35.02 36.78 14.14
CA GLY A 368 -36.28 36.61 14.86
C GLY A 368 -37.17 35.45 14.39
N GLU A 369 -36.79 34.76 13.30
CA GLU A 369 -37.41 33.50 12.86
C GLU A 369 -36.68 32.29 13.45
N ALA A 370 -37.37 31.14 13.49
CA ALA A 370 -36.79 29.89 13.93
C ALA A 370 -36.06 29.19 12.76
N TRP A 371 -34.79 28.89 12.97
CA TRP A 371 -34.01 27.98 12.14
C TRP A 371 -34.19 26.55 12.63
N THR A 372 -34.46 25.62 11.71
CA THR A 372 -34.78 24.22 12.02
C THR A 372 -33.95 23.26 11.18
N LEU A 373 -33.47 22.18 11.80
CA LEU A 373 -32.81 21.05 11.13
C LEU A 373 -33.67 19.80 11.28
N TYR A 374 -33.98 19.17 10.15
CA TYR A 374 -34.68 17.90 10.08
C TYR A 374 -33.80 16.79 9.51
N MET A 375 -34.14 15.54 9.84
CA MET A 375 -33.53 14.33 9.31
C MET A 375 -34.60 13.30 8.89
N TRP A 376 -34.33 12.52 7.85
CA TRP A 376 -35.21 11.46 7.37
C TRP A 376 -34.48 10.12 7.30
N GLU A 377 -35.09 9.07 7.84
CA GLU A 377 -34.59 7.69 7.74
C GLU A 377 -34.54 7.20 6.29
N THR A 378 -35.62 7.47 5.55
CA THR A 378 -35.85 7.10 4.16
C THR A 378 -36.63 8.21 3.48
N PRO A 379 -36.64 8.30 2.13
CA PRO A 379 -37.42 9.32 1.41
C PRO A 379 -38.91 9.36 1.80
N GLU A 380 -39.47 8.20 2.16
CA GLU A 380 -40.88 8.03 2.51
C GLU A 380 -41.17 8.21 4.01
N ALA A 381 -40.14 8.28 4.85
CA ALA A 381 -40.31 8.43 6.30
C ALA A 381 -40.79 9.84 6.68
N THR A 382 -41.41 9.92 7.86
CA THR A 382 -41.70 11.22 8.50
C THR A 382 -40.40 11.86 8.98
N ALA A 383 -40.24 13.16 8.74
CA ALA A 383 -39.09 13.94 9.20
C ALA A 383 -38.98 13.95 10.74
N GLU A 384 -37.78 13.69 11.26
CA GLU A 384 -37.41 13.89 12.66
C GLU A 384 -36.76 15.26 12.84
N LYS A 385 -37.22 16.04 13.83
CA LYS A 385 -36.65 17.36 14.13
C LYS A 385 -35.44 17.20 15.07
N LEU A 386 -34.25 17.57 14.60
CA LEU A 386 -33.01 17.50 15.38
C LEU A 386 -32.74 18.76 16.21
N LEU A 387 -33.06 19.93 15.66
CA LEU A 387 -32.83 21.22 16.31
C LEU A 387 -33.82 22.27 15.81
N GLU A 388 -34.26 23.15 16.72
CA GLU A 388 -35.00 24.38 16.42
C GLU A 388 -34.47 25.49 17.34
N GLN A 389 -33.97 26.59 16.75
CA GLN A 389 -33.44 27.72 17.52
C GLN A 389 -33.55 29.05 16.78
N ASN A 390 -33.27 30.16 17.47
CA ASN A 390 -33.30 31.49 16.88
C ASN A 390 -32.15 31.66 15.86
N ALA A 391 -32.44 32.25 14.71
CA ALA A 391 -31.57 32.33 13.53
C ALA A 391 -30.32 33.23 13.64
N ALA A 392 -29.81 33.53 14.85
CA ALA A 392 -28.66 34.42 15.00
C ALA A 392 -27.39 33.78 14.40
N GLY A 393 -27.10 34.09 13.13
CA GLY A 393 -25.93 33.61 12.37
C GLY A 393 -26.19 32.40 11.47
N LEU A 394 -27.31 31.69 11.66
CA LEU A 394 -27.70 30.49 10.91
C LEU A 394 -28.60 30.85 9.72
N THR A 395 -27.99 31.09 8.57
CA THR A 395 -28.72 31.45 7.35
C THR A 395 -29.13 30.23 6.53
N GLY A 396 -28.46 29.08 6.71
CA GLY A 396 -28.76 27.84 5.99
C GLY A 396 -28.35 27.88 4.51
N LEU A 397 -27.36 28.71 4.15
CA LEU A 397 -26.94 28.92 2.77
C LEU A 397 -26.26 27.70 2.14
N SER A 398 -25.67 26.83 2.97
CA SER A 398 -25.07 25.55 2.57
C SER A 398 -25.02 24.63 3.79
N LEU A 399 -25.06 23.31 3.57
CA LEU A 399 -25.11 22.29 4.61
C LEU A 399 -24.15 21.16 4.26
N ALA A 400 -23.34 20.73 5.21
CA ALA A 400 -22.49 19.55 5.09
C ALA A 400 -22.63 18.69 6.34
N ALA A 401 -22.53 17.37 6.20
CA ALA A 401 -22.61 16.44 7.32
C ALA A 401 -21.55 15.35 7.18
N THR A 402 -21.11 14.83 8.33
CA THR A 402 -20.13 13.74 8.43
C THR A 402 -20.46 12.85 9.63
N GLY A 403 -20.26 11.56 9.49
CA GLY A 403 -20.55 10.53 10.48
C GLY A 403 -21.96 9.95 10.35
N ARG A 404 -22.18 8.88 11.09
CA ARG A 404 -23.48 8.19 11.17
C ARG A 404 -24.47 9.01 11.97
N SER A 405 -25.76 8.84 11.69
CA SER A 405 -26.84 9.60 12.32
C SER A 405 -26.88 9.57 13.86
N ASP A 406 -26.31 8.55 14.50
CA ASP A 406 -26.18 8.41 15.95
C ASP A 406 -24.95 9.14 16.54
N ALA A 407 -23.99 9.54 15.71
CA ALA A 407 -22.75 10.23 16.08
C ALA A 407 -22.18 11.07 14.91
N MET A 408 -22.90 12.13 14.51
CA MET A 408 -22.52 12.99 13.38
C MET A 408 -22.11 14.41 13.77
N LYS A 409 -21.41 15.07 12.86
CA LYS A 409 -21.17 16.52 12.87
C LYS A 409 -21.88 17.12 11.67
N VAL A 410 -22.56 18.23 11.88
CA VAL A 410 -23.28 18.98 10.83
C VAL A 410 -22.72 20.38 10.80
N TYR A 411 -22.33 20.85 9.63
CA TYR A 411 -21.81 22.19 9.39
C TYR A 411 -22.84 22.99 8.61
N VAL A 412 -23.13 24.20 9.08
CA VAL A 412 -24.10 25.10 8.47
C VAL A 412 -23.40 26.41 8.11
N LEU A 413 -23.44 26.77 6.83
CA LEU A 413 -22.90 28.03 6.35
C LEU A 413 -23.85 29.18 6.69
N GLY A 414 -23.26 30.27 7.17
CA GLY A 414 -23.88 31.38 7.85
C GLY A 414 -23.18 32.72 7.62
N MET A 415 -23.70 33.77 8.28
CA MET A 415 -23.09 35.10 8.30
C MET A 415 -23.07 35.64 9.73
N ALA A 416 -21.94 36.21 10.15
CA ALA A 416 -21.81 36.93 11.42
C ALA A 416 -21.49 38.41 11.12
N GLY A 417 -22.53 39.23 11.00
CA GLY A 417 -22.38 40.59 10.48
C GLY A 417 -22.00 40.55 8.99
N GLU A 418 -20.86 41.14 8.64
CA GLU A 418 -20.32 41.15 7.27
C GLU A 418 -19.36 39.98 6.99
N LYS A 419 -19.01 39.18 8.02
CA LYS A 419 -18.10 38.04 7.88
C LYS A 419 -18.83 36.73 7.61
N VAL A 420 -18.18 35.85 6.85
CA VAL A 420 -18.63 34.46 6.69
C VAL A 420 -18.50 33.74 8.03
N ALA A 421 -19.52 32.96 8.38
CA ALA A 421 -19.53 32.14 9.59
C ALA A 421 -19.99 30.71 9.29
N VAL A 422 -19.52 29.75 10.07
CA VAL A 422 -19.95 28.36 10.03
C VAL A 422 -20.35 27.94 11.43
N HIS A 423 -21.52 27.31 11.55
CA HIS A 423 -21.95 26.63 12.77
C HIS A 423 -21.67 25.14 12.67
N GLY A 424 -20.90 24.60 13.60
CA GLY A 424 -20.67 23.18 13.80
C GLY A 424 -21.60 22.65 14.89
N LEU A 425 -22.50 21.75 14.51
CA LEU A 425 -23.43 21.05 15.40
C LEU A 425 -22.95 19.59 15.61
N GLU A 426 -22.68 19.20 16.85
CA GLU A 426 -22.35 17.81 17.20
C GLU A 426 -23.63 17.09 17.60
N VAL A 427 -23.98 16.00 16.93
CA VAL A 427 -25.16 15.18 17.18
C VAL A 427 -24.73 13.86 17.80
N LYS A 428 -25.31 13.51 18.96
CA LYS A 428 -25.15 12.21 19.61
C LYS A 428 -26.51 11.65 19.99
N SER A 429 -26.74 10.39 19.64
CA SER A 429 -27.98 9.66 19.96
C SER A 429 -29.25 10.43 19.55
N GLY A 430 -29.23 11.05 18.36
CA GLY A 430 -30.36 11.80 17.80
C GLY A 430 -30.56 13.22 18.35
N ALA A 431 -29.67 13.71 19.21
CA ALA A 431 -29.77 15.06 19.77
C ALA A 431 -28.51 15.89 19.50
N VAL A 432 -28.68 17.18 19.22
CA VAL A 432 -27.56 18.13 19.19
C VAL A 432 -27.03 18.32 20.61
N VAL A 433 -25.80 17.91 20.87
CA VAL A 433 -25.12 18.02 22.17
C VAL A 433 -24.15 19.21 22.23
N LYS A 434 -23.81 19.80 21.09
CA LYS A 434 -22.89 20.93 20.99
C LYS A 434 -23.21 21.79 19.76
N ASP A 435 -23.11 23.10 19.91
CA ASP A 435 -23.22 24.11 18.84
C ASP A 435 -22.06 25.11 19.01
N VAL A 436 -21.20 25.23 18.00
CA VAL A 436 -20.06 26.13 17.97
C VAL A 436 -20.15 26.96 16.70
N ALA A 437 -19.93 28.28 16.80
CA ALA A 437 -19.82 29.16 15.64
C ALA A 437 -18.36 29.59 15.44
N ALA A 438 -17.91 29.64 14.18
CA ALA A 438 -16.59 30.14 13.81
C ALA A 438 -16.66 31.01 12.55
N THR A 439 -15.86 32.08 12.49
CA THR A 439 -15.80 32.98 11.33
C THR A 439 -14.59 32.71 10.44
N THR A 440 -14.63 33.16 9.19
CA THR A 440 -13.46 33.17 8.30
C THR A 440 -13.45 34.41 7.41
N ASP A 441 -12.25 34.92 7.11
CA ASP A 441 -11.98 35.99 6.15
C ASP A 441 -11.34 35.44 4.85
N ALA A 442 -11.36 34.12 4.65
CA ALA A 442 -10.74 33.48 3.48
C ALA A 442 -11.46 33.81 2.15
N PHE A 443 -12.75 34.17 2.21
CA PHE A 443 -13.57 34.52 1.06
C PHE A 443 -14.80 35.34 1.48
N GLU A 444 -15.49 35.93 0.50
CA GLU A 444 -16.77 36.62 0.65
C GLU A 444 -17.89 35.83 -0.04
N LEU A 445 -19.13 35.94 0.46
CA LEU A 445 -20.29 35.32 -0.20
C LEU A 445 -20.79 36.18 -1.36
N ASN A 446 -21.19 35.52 -2.45
CA ASN A 446 -21.87 36.14 -3.58
C ASN A 446 -23.23 35.47 -3.78
N GLU A 447 -24.32 36.24 -3.76
CA GLU A 447 -25.69 35.70 -3.91
C GLU A 447 -25.94 35.05 -5.28
N ASP A 448 -25.20 35.46 -6.30
CA ASP A 448 -25.30 34.89 -7.65
C ASP A 448 -24.57 33.54 -7.77
N TYR A 449 -23.61 33.27 -6.87
CA TYR A 449 -22.77 32.06 -6.89
C TYR A 449 -22.71 31.41 -5.50
N PRO A 450 -23.59 30.44 -5.19
CA PRO A 450 -23.57 29.75 -3.90
C PRO A 450 -22.22 29.05 -3.68
N VAL A 451 -21.73 29.09 -2.44
CA VAL A 451 -20.49 28.42 -2.04
C VAL A 451 -20.79 26.96 -1.70
N GLY A 452 -20.12 26.04 -2.40
CA GLY A 452 -20.11 24.63 -2.05
C GLY A 452 -19.41 24.41 -0.71
N MET A 453 -19.95 23.49 0.10
CA MET A 453 -19.36 23.11 1.37
C MET A 453 -19.34 21.59 1.46
N THR A 454 -18.15 21.01 1.61
CA THR A 454 -17.96 19.56 1.75
C THR A 454 -17.01 19.28 2.91
N VAL A 455 -17.24 18.21 3.67
CA VAL A 455 -16.31 17.79 4.72
C VAL A 455 -15.10 17.10 4.09
N SER A 456 -13.91 17.43 4.58
CA SER A 456 -12.67 16.83 4.10
C SER A 456 -12.66 15.31 4.28
N PRO A 457 -12.20 14.55 3.27
CA PRO A 457 -12.06 13.10 3.38
C PRO A 457 -10.89 12.66 4.28
N PHE A 458 -10.09 13.59 4.79
CA PHE A 458 -8.98 13.35 5.71
C PHE A 458 -9.29 13.73 7.16
N SER A 459 -10.29 14.57 7.39
CA SER A 459 -10.66 15.02 8.74
C SER A 459 -12.10 15.46 8.80
N ARG A 460 -12.85 14.94 9.76
CA ARG A 460 -14.23 15.36 10.06
C ARG A 460 -14.30 16.82 10.54
N ASP A 461 -13.17 17.41 10.89
CA ASP A 461 -13.04 18.77 11.42
C ASP A 461 -12.61 19.76 10.35
N ASN A 462 -12.25 19.30 9.16
CA ASN A 462 -11.90 20.19 8.06
C ASN A 462 -13.05 20.31 7.06
N ILE A 463 -13.24 21.51 6.54
CA ILE A 463 -14.31 21.87 5.60
C ILE A 463 -13.67 22.47 4.36
N ILE A 464 -14.08 21.96 3.20
CA ILE A 464 -13.67 22.45 1.88
C ILE A 464 -14.75 23.40 1.36
N PHE A 465 -14.30 24.55 0.89
CA PHE A 465 -15.12 25.57 0.24
C PHE A 465 -14.67 25.76 -1.20
N ASP A 466 -15.63 25.68 -2.14
CA ASP A 466 -15.39 25.78 -3.57
C ASP A 466 -16.57 26.42 -4.33
N ASN A 467 -16.25 27.28 -5.32
CA ASN A 467 -17.15 27.78 -6.38
C ASN A 467 -16.38 28.71 -7.36
N GLN A 468 -17.09 29.37 -8.28
CA GLN A 468 -16.53 30.33 -9.25
C GLN A 468 -15.93 31.62 -8.65
N VAL A 469 -16.18 31.90 -7.36
CA VAL A 469 -15.64 33.08 -6.65
C VAL A 469 -14.39 32.72 -5.85
N ILE A 470 -14.23 31.45 -5.49
CA ILE A 470 -13.14 30.92 -4.67
C ILE A 470 -12.26 30.00 -5.55
N GLU A 471 -11.46 30.60 -6.44
CA GLU A 471 -10.54 29.88 -7.33
C GLU A 471 -9.07 30.25 -7.04
N PRO A 472 -8.22 29.29 -6.60
CA PRO A 472 -8.55 27.90 -6.25
C PRO A 472 -9.36 27.79 -4.94
N GLY A 473 -10.09 26.69 -4.77
CA GLY A 473 -10.84 26.40 -3.53
C GLY A 473 -9.94 26.30 -2.30
N VAL A 474 -10.54 26.31 -1.11
CA VAL A 474 -9.82 26.32 0.18
C VAL A 474 -10.35 25.27 1.16
N GLU A 475 -9.43 24.57 1.82
CA GLU A 475 -9.73 23.71 2.97
C GLU A 475 -9.41 24.45 4.27
N LEU A 476 -10.37 24.52 5.20
CA LEU A 476 -10.27 25.20 6.49
C LEU A 476 -10.54 24.23 7.64
N THR A 477 -9.77 24.31 8.73
CA THR A 477 -10.03 23.58 9.97
C THR A 477 -11.07 24.30 10.83
N PHE A 478 -12.12 23.57 11.20
CA PHE A 478 -13.18 24.01 12.08
C PHE A 478 -12.78 23.88 13.56
N PRO A 479 -12.88 24.96 14.36
CA PRO A 479 -12.28 25.00 15.69
C PRO A 479 -13.21 24.47 16.80
N TRP A 480 -13.48 23.16 16.83
CA TRP A 480 -14.37 22.55 17.83
C TRP A 480 -13.99 22.84 19.31
N ALA A 481 -12.71 23.09 19.59
CA ALA A 481 -12.20 23.28 20.94
C ALA A 481 -11.70 24.70 21.25
N SER A 482 -11.72 25.61 20.26
CA SER A 482 -11.04 26.91 20.40
C SER A 482 -11.91 27.97 21.07
N THR A 483 -11.22 28.97 21.66
CA THR A 483 -11.81 30.18 22.24
C THR A 483 -11.67 31.42 21.34
N ASP A 484 -10.92 31.34 20.23
CA ASP A 484 -10.68 32.46 19.30
C ASP A 484 -11.83 32.66 18.30
N GLY A 485 -12.61 31.61 18.01
CA GLY A 485 -13.79 31.69 17.16
C GLY A 485 -13.51 31.84 15.66
N GLU A 486 -12.30 31.50 15.20
CA GLU A 486 -11.88 31.66 13.80
C GLU A 486 -11.47 30.32 13.16
N MET A 487 -11.90 30.09 11.92
CA MET A 487 -11.47 28.94 11.13
C MET A 487 -10.07 29.16 10.59
N ARG A 488 -9.25 28.11 10.56
CA ARG A 488 -7.83 28.22 10.15
C ARG A 488 -7.59 27.60 8.78
N PRO A 489 -6.84 28.27 7.88
CA PRO A 489 -6.42 27.66 6.62
C PRO A 489 -5.66 26.36 6.84
N TYR A 490 -6.07 25.32 6.11
CA TYR A 490 -5.42 24.01 6.12
C TYR A 490 -4.65 23.76 4.81
N ALA A 491 -5.33 23.84 3.67
CA ALA A 491 -4.73 23.62 2.35
C ALA A 491 -5.43 24.42 1.25
N THR A 492 -4.71 24.67 0.16
CA THR A 492 -5.27 25.21 -1.09
C THR A 492 -5.58 24.05 -2.04
N VAL A 493 -6.74 24.06 -2.68
CA VAL A 493 -7.19 22.98 -3.58
C VAL A 493 -6.92 23.39 -5.04
N ALA A 494 -5.66 23.24 -5.47
CA ALA A 494 -5.13 23.86 -6.70
C ALA A 494 -5.80 23.42 -8.00
N ARG A 495 -6.35 22.20 -8.06
CA ARG A 495 -6.93 21.62 -9.28
C ARG A 495 -8.31 22.15 -9.66
N LEU A 496 -8.88 23.03 -8.85
CA LEU A 496 -10.20 23.63 -9.05
C LEU A 496 -10.16 24.91 -9.92
N ALA A 497 -9.13 25.11 -10.74
CA ALA A 497 -9.01 26.30 -11.60
C ALA A 497 -9.93 26.21 -12.83
N GLY A 498 -10.83 27.17 -13.00
CA GLY A 498 -11.92 27.18 -13.96
C GLY A 498 -13.27 26.95 -13.27
N PRO A 499 -14.41 27.29 -13.92
CA PRO A 499 -15.74 27.18 -13.32
C PRO A 499 -16.10 25.71 -13.07
N SER A 500 -15.54 25.18 -11.99
CA SER A 500 -15.91 23.93 -11.36
C SER A 500 -17.19 24.20 -10.59
N ALA A 501 -18.04 23.19 -10.53
CA ALA A 501 -19.32 23.34 -9.86
C ALA A 501 -19.51 22.39 -8.69
N GLY A 502 -18.43 21.77 -8.23
CA GLY A 502 -18.40 20.90 -7.06
C GLY A 502 -17.27 19.87 -7.17
N ILE A 503 -16.66 19.54 -6.04
CA ILE A 503 -15.81 18.36 -5.88
C ILE A 503 -16.57 17.29 -5.11
N SER A 504 -16.27 16.04 -5.41
CA SER A 504 -16.76 14.97 -4.57
C SER A 504 -15.85 13.76 -4.58
N PHE A 505 -15.80 13.08 -3.44
CA PHE A 505 -14.78 12.13 -3.08
C PHE A 505 -15.35 10.71 -3.03
N GLY A 506 -14.53 9.74 -3.41
CA GLY A 506 -14.83 8.32 -3.31
C GLY A 506 -13.57 7.52 -3.04
N ARG A 507 -13.70 6.39 -2.33
CA ARG A 507 -12.58 5.46 -2.13
C ARG A 507 -12.66 4.34 -3.15
N TYR A 508 -11.51 3.97 -3.70
CA TYR A 508 -11.35 2.76 -4.51
C TYR A 508 -10.04 2.08 -4.07
N GLY A 509 -10.19 0.97 -3.36
CA GLY A 509 -9.08 0.34 -2.64
C GLY A 509 -8.55 1.23 -1.53
N SER A 510 -7.22 1.30 -1.41
CA SER A 510 -6.56 2.18 -0.45
C SER A 510 -6.51 3.65 -0.87
N LYS A 511 -6.87 3.97 -2.12
CA LYS A 511 -6.81 5.34 -2.64
C LYS A 511 -8.11 6.10 -2.47
N LEU A 512 -7.96 7.40 -2.29
CA LEU A 512 -9.03 8.37 -2.32
C LEU A 512 -8.98 9.08 -3.67
N TYR A 513 -10.11 9.08 -4.35
CA TYR A 513 -10.27 9.78 -5.61
C TYR A 513 -11.28 10.91 -5.46
N ALA A 514 -11.10 11.95 -6.26
CA ALA A 514 -12.06 13.01 -6.45
C ALA A 514 -12.47 13.06 -7.90
N VAL A 515 -13.75 13.31 -8.14
CA VAL A 515 -14.22 13.64 -9.48
C VAL A 515 -14.37 15.13 -9.61
N CYS A 516 -13.73 15.66 -10.66
CA CYS A 516 -13.70 17.07 -10.97
C CYS A 516 -14.42 17.30 -12.30
N PRO A 517 -15.71 17.62 -12.29
CA PRO A 517 -16.40 18.07 -13.48
C PRO A 517 -16.01 19.51 -13.82
N TYR A 518 -15.75 19.79 -15.09
CA TYR A 518 -15.48 21.15 -15.57
C TYR A 518 -16.18 21.45 -16.88
N THR A 519 -16.48 22.73 -17.09
CA THR A 519 -17.16 23.22 -18.28
C THR A 519 -16.34 24.30 -18.95
N SER A 520 -16.25 24.29 -20.28
CA SER A 520 -15.64 25.42 -20.99
C SER A 520 -16.67 26.55 -21.13
N ALA A 521 -16.27 27.79 -20.81
CA ALA A 521 -17.12 28.97 -21.01
C ALA A 521 -17.58 29.15 -22.48
N GLU A 522 -16.74 28.78 -23.46
CA GLU A 522 -17.00 29.00 -24.89
C GLU A 522 -17.85 27.89 -25.53
N SER A 523 -17.49 26.62 -25.32
CA SER A 523 -18.14 25.50 -26.01
C SER A 523 -19.30 24.87 -25.24
N ARG A 524 -19.45 25.22 -23.95
CA ARG A 524 -20.41 24.62 -23.00
C ARG A 524 -20.36 23.09 -22.90
N LYS A 525 -19.29 22.47 -23.39
CA LYS A 525 -19.06 21.04 -23.23
C LYS A 525 -18.66 20.77 -21.80
N VAL A 526 -19.26 19.73 -21.23
CA VAL A 526 -18.90 19.20 -19.91
C VAL A 526 -17.78 18.19 -20.10
N TRP A 527 -16.82 18.19 -19.19
CA TRP A 527 -15.73 17.25 -19.17
C TRP A 527 -15.60 16.64 -17.78
N PHE A 528 -15.16 15.39 -17.75
CA PHE A 528 -14.97 14.62 -16.53
C PHE A 528 -13.53 14.21 -16.41
N GLU A 529 -13.05 14.28 -15.19
CA GLU A 529 -11.75 13.78 -14.84
C GLU A 529 -11.79 13.16 -13.46
N LEU A 530 -11.23 11.96 -13.36
CA LEU A 530 -10.92 11.33 -12.09
C LEU A 530 -9.55 11.83 -11.65
N ALA A 531 -9.49 12.35 -10.43
CA ALA A 531 -8.27 12.81 -9.81
C ALA A 531 -7.91 11.89 -8.63
N ASP A 532 -6.68 11.38 -8.58
CA ASP A 532 -6.13 10.87 -7.32
C ASP A 532 -5.95 12.03 -6.36
N VAL A 533 -6.46 11.87 -5.14
CA VAL A 533 -6.32 12.83 -4.05
C VAL A 533 -5.25 12.25 -3.16
N GLY A 534 -4.04 12.83 -3.24
CA GLY A 534 -2.90 12.42 -2.42
C GLY A 534 -3.17 12.59 -0.91
N ALA A 535 -2.13 12.59 -0.07
CA ALA A 535 -2.29 12.70 1.39
C ALA A 535 -2.96 14.01 1.89
N ASN A 536 -3.25 14.96 1.00
CA ASN A 536 -4.05 16.15 1.24
C ASN A 536 -4.78 16.57 -0.05
N THR A 537 -5.77 17.44 0.07
CA THR A 537 -6.62 17.90 -1.05
C THR A 537 -5.92 18.88 -2.01
N GLY A 538 -4.74 19.39 -1.68
CA GLY A 538 -3.95 20.25 -2.56
C GLY A 538 -3.20 19.49 -3.65
N ASP A 539 -2.91 18.22 -3.42
CA ASP A 539 -2.13 17.35 -4.32
C ASP A 539 -3.03 16.48 -5.21
N MET A 540 -3.99 17.10 -5.90
CA MET A 540 -4.89 16.37 -6.78
C MET A 540 -4.33 16.21 -8.19
N TYR A 541 -4.36 14.99 -8.74
CA TYR A 541 -3.76 14.68 -10.04
C TYR A 541 -4.65 13.83 -10.94
N ALA A 542 -4.62 14.10 -12.25
CA ALA A 542 -5.33 13.32 -13.26
C ALA A 542 -4.91 11.86 -13.16
N VAL A 543 -5.89 10.95 -13.11
CA VAL A 543 -5.66 9.53 -13.37
C VAL A 543 -6.46 9.02 -14.56
N THR A 544 -7.14 9.91 -15.27
CA THR A 544 -7.86 9.61 -16.51
C THR A 544 -7.56 10.70 -17.52
N ASN A 545 -7.52 10.34 -18.80
CA ASN A 545 -7.74 11.34 -19.85
C ASN A 545 -9.06 12.06 -19.61
N THR A 546 -9.10 13.34 -19.97
CA THR A 546 -10.36 14.07 -19.86
C THR A 546 -11.40 13.47 -20.78
N LEU A 547 -12.49 12.98 -20.21
CA LEU A 547 -13.61 12.46 -20.98
C LEU A 547 -14.55 13.61 -21.37
N ASN A 548 -14.71 13.81 -22.67
CA ASN A 548 -15.82 14.59 -23.20
C ASN A 548 -16.95 13.61 -23.59
N PRO A 549 -18.08 13.58 -22.88
CA PRO A 549 -19.17 12.70 -23.22
C PRO A 549 -19.97 13.15 -24.46
N GLY A 550 -19.52 14.22 -25.14
CA GLY A 550 -20.23 14.80 -26.28
C GLY A 550 -21.47 15.60 -25.89
N VAL A 551 -21.65 15.90 -24.59
CA VAL A 551 -22.83 16.57 -24.06
C VAL A 551 -22.55 18.07 -23.87
N THR A 552 -23.50 18.90 -24.32
CA THR A 552 -23.42 20.36 -24.24
C THR A 552 -24.44 20.86 -23.23
N ALA A 553 -24.00 21.61 -22.22
CA ALA A 553 -24.89 22.24 -21.25
C ALA A 553 -25.74 23.34 -21.92
N THR A 554 -27.05 23.33 -21.68
CA THR A 554 -28.01 24.25 -22.32
C THR A 554 -28.18 25.57 -21.57
N THR A 555 -27.78 25.65 -20.29
CA THR A 555 -27.87 26.84 -19.42
C THR A 555 -26.50 27.25 -18.84
N GLY A 556 -26.34 28.54 -18.54
CA GLY A 556 -25.04 29.19 -18.26
C GLY A 556 -24.48 29.08 -16.84
N VAL A 557 -25.10 28.30 -15.95
CA VAL A 557 -24.57 28.04 -14.60
C VAL A 557 -24.67 26.54 -14.34
N PRO A 558 -23.56 25.80 -14.29
CA PRO A 558 -23.58 24.41 -13.86
C PRO A 558 -23.89 24.39 -12.37
N CYS A 559 -25.13 24.06 -12.01
CA CYS A 559 -25.48 23.63 -10.66
C CYS A 559 -25.09 22.15 -10.53
N LEU A 560 -23.85 21.89 -10.13
CA LEU A 560 -23.44 20.54 -9.78
C LEU A 560 -23.69 20.38 -8.30
N ALA A 561 -24.87 19.84 -8.04
CA ALA A 561 -25.15 19.00 -6.91
C ALA A 561 -23.90 18.44 -6.18
N SER A 562 -23.69 18.90 -4.95
CA SER A 562 -22.72 18.36 -3.99
C SER A 562 -23.05 16.90 -3.60
N GLY A 563 -22.45 15.92 -4.25
CA GLY A 563 -22.51 14.53 -3.77
C GLY A 563 -22.38 13.51 -4.88
N PHE A 564 -21.18 13.29 -5.36
CA PHE A 564 -20.81 12.15 -6.17
C PHE A 564 -20.38 11.03 -5.21
N GLN A 565 -20.65 9.77 -5.52
CA GLN A 565 -20.04 8.69 -4.73
C GLN A 565 -19.69 7.55 -5.67
N ALA A 566 -18.44 7.10 -5.57
CA ALA A 566 -18.00 5.88 -6.19
C ALA A 566 -18.54 4.70 -5.39
N GLY A 567 -19.28 3.81 -6.05
CA GLY A 567 -19.56 2.47 -5.55
C GLY A 567 -18.74 1.47 -6.36
N ALA A 568 -17.92 0.65 -5.70
CA ALA A 568 -17.37 -0.51 -6.39
C ALA A 568 -18.51 -1.54 -6.53
N THR A 569 -19.03 -1.68 -7.74
CA THR A 569 -20.14 -2.61 -8.04
C THR A 569 -19.64 -4.00 -8.43
N ALA A 570 -18.33 -4.20 -8.59
CA ALA A 570 -17.74 -5.49 -8.95
C ALA A 570 -16.26 -5.63 -8.51
N ALA A 571 -15.75 -6.86 -8.55
CA ALA A 571 -14.36 -7.20 -8.22
C ALA A 571 -13.33 -6.65 -9.24
N ASP A 572 -13.78 -6.10 -10.36
CA ASP A 572 -12.96 -5.69 -11.50
C ASP A 572 -13.14 -4.22 -11.91
N GLY A 573 -13.96 -3.43 -11.19
CA GLY A 573 -14.12 -2.01 -11.47
C GLY A 573 -14.96 -1.24 -10.46
N ALA A 574 -14.94 0.09 -10.61
CA ALA A 574 -15.78 1.01 -9.86
C ALA A 574 -16.71 1.77 -10.79
N THR A 575 -17.90 2.04 -10.27
CA THR A 575 -18.91 2.85 -10.93
C THR A 575 -19.12 4.12 -10.14
N MET A 576 -19.23 5.21 -10.86
CA MET A 576 -19.25 6.56 -10.34
C MET A 576 -20.47 7.27 -10.87
N TYR A 577 -21.22 7.92 -9.99
CA TYR A 577 -22.47 8.59 -10.34
C TYR A 577 -22.34 10.09 -10.11
N GLY A 578 -22.75 10.90 -11.09
CA GLY A 578 -22.86 12.35 -10.99
C GLY A 578 -24.21 12.87 -11.48
N PHE A 579 -24.47 14.15 -11.26
CA PHE A 579 -25.71 14.80 -11.66
C PHE A 579 -25.46 16.21 -12.23
N PHE A 580 -26.16 16.56 -13.32
CA PHE A 580 -26.10 17.85 -13.99
C PHE A 580 -27.52 18.28 -14.39
N GLN A 581 -27.98 19.48 -14.02
CA GLN A 581 -29.37 19.91 -14.31
C GLN A 581 -29.75 19.83 -15.80
N SER A 582 -28.83 20.09 -16.73
CA SER A 582 -29.11 20.05 -18.17
C SER A 582 -28.92 18.68 -18.84
N ILE A 583 -28.34 17.69 -18.13
CA ILE A 583 -27.99 16.38 -18.68
C ILE A 583 -28.72 15.24 -17.95
N GLY A 584 -29.00 15.40 -16.66
CA GLY A 584 -29.52 14.36 -15.77
C GLY A 584 -28.42 13.66 -14.96
N PHE A 585 -28.71 12.44 -14.53
CA PHE A 585 -27.78 11.54 -13.87
C PHE A 585 -26.82 10.96 -14.89
N ILE A 586 -25.53 10.91 -14.54
CA ILE A 586 -24.44 10.41 -15.39
C ILE A 586 -23.77 9.30 -14.61
N GLN A 587 -23.68 8.13 -15.22
CA GLN A 587 -22.89 7.02 -14.70
C GLN A 587 -21.60 6.90 -15.51
N VAL A 588 -20.46 6.84 -14.84
CA VAL A 588 -19.15 6.58 -15.44
C VAL A 588 -18.55 5.37 -14.76
N SER A 589 -18.10 4.39 -15.54
CA SER A 589 -17.41 3.21 -15.01
C SER A 589 -15.94 3.27 -15.39
N PHE A 590 -15.09 2.79 -14.47
CA PHE A 590 -13.66 2.65 -14.69
C PHE A 590 -13.17 1.36 -14.02
N GLY A 591 -12.27 0.64 -14.69
CA GLY A 591 -11.86 -0.70 -14.27
C GLY A 591 -11.56 -1.60 -15.48
N VAL A 592 -11.34 -2.89 -15.24
CA VAL A 592 -11.11 -3.89 -16.29
C VAL A 592 -12.45 -4.48 -16.75
N PRO A 593 -12.85 -4.34 -18.02
CA PRO A 593 -13.81 -5.24 -18.61
C PRO A 593 -13.10 -6.52 -19.07
N ALA A 594 -13.26 -7.62 -18.32
CA ALA A 594 -13.42 -9.02 -18.77
C ALA A 594 -12.93 -10.01 -17.71
N ALA A 595 -13.71 -11.07 -17.50
CA ALA A 595 -13.51 -12.15 -16.54
C ALA A 595 -12.04 -12.62 -16.46
N ALA A 596 -11.43 -12.48 -15.27
CA ALA A 596 -10.15 -13.10 -14.98
C ALA A 596 -10.21 -14.59 -15.30
N GLN A 597 -9.36 -15.06 -16.21
CA GLN A 597 -9.21 -16.50 -16.45
C GLN A 597 -8.77 -17.16 -15.14
N GLN A 598 -9.39 -18.29 -14.81
CA GLN A 598 -8.98 -19.07 -13.64
C GLN A 598 -7.51 -19.48 -13.80
N PRO A 599 -6.68 -19.31 -12.75
CA PRO A 599 -5.29 -19.72 -12.79
C PRO A 599 -5.16 -21.21 -13.16
N VAL A 600 -4.17 -21.52 -13.97
CA VAL A 600 -3.83 -22.89 -14.38
C VAL A 600 -2.35 -23.17 -14.13
N ASP A 601 -1.99 -24.39 -13.75
CA ASP A 601 -0.57 -24.76 -13.68
C ASP A 601 0.05 -24.65 -15.08
N LEU A 602 0.97 -23.70 -15.25
CA LEU A 602 1.58 -23.42 -16.56
C LEU A 602 2.58 -24.50 -16.96
N GLY A 603 3.05 -25.34 -16.02
CA GLY A 603 4.02 -26.39 -16.32
C GLY A 603 5.35 -25.87 -16.90
N LEU A 604 5.79 -24.69 -16.46
CA LEU A 604 6.98 -24.03 -17.01
C LEU A 604 8.26 -24.83 -16.76
N ILE A 605 9.08 -24.94 -17.81
CA ILE A 605 10.45 -25.46 -17.76
C ILE A 605 11.43 -24.37 -18.18
N ILE A 606 12.65 -24.42 -17.65
CA ILE A 606 13.73 -23.48 -18.00
C ILE A 606 14.87 -24.19 -18.73
N GLU A 607 15.38 -23.55 -19.77
CA GLU A 607 16.47 -24.07 -20.60
C GLU A 607 17.54 -22.98 -20.80
N ARG A 608 18.81 -23.29 -20.50
CA ARG A 608 19.91 -22.35 -20.74
C ARG A 608 20.27 -22.32 -22.23
N GLN A 609 20.12 -21.16 -22.86
CA GLN A 609 20.46 -20.94 -24.26
C GLN A 609 21.97 -20.71 -24.44
N TRP A 610 22.54 -19.79 -23.65
CA TRP A 610 23.99 -19.51 -23.66
C TRP A 610 24.43 -18.76 -22.39
N ILE A 611 25.74 -18.74 -22.14
CA ILE A 611 26.35 -18.15 -20.94
C ILE A 611 27.76 -17.65 -21.24
N PHE A 612 28.05 -16.43 -20.78
CA PHE A 612 29.39 -15.81 -20.73
C PHE A 612 29.66 -15.34 -19.31
N SER A 613 30.54 -16.00 -18.59
CA SER A 613 30.75 -15.80 -17.16
C SER A 613 32.19 -16.07 -16.72
N ASN A 614 32.54 -15.72 -15.49
CA ASN A 614 33.85 -16.00 -14.91
C ASN A 614 34.07 -17.48 -14.56
N THR A 615 33.01 -18.30 -14.66
CA THR A 615 33.12 -19.77 -14.60
C THR A 615 33.29 -20.40 -15.97
N THR A 616 33.25 -19.59 -17.03
CA THR A 616 33.43 -20.04 -18.41
C THR A 616 34.64 -19.33 -19.04
N ASP A 617 35.29 -19.96 -20.01
CA ASP A 617 36.51 -19.44 -20.66
C ASP A 617 36.21 -18.25 -21.63
N ASN A 618 35.09 -17.57 -21.47
CA ASN A 618 34.55 -16.54 -22.36
C ASN A 618 33.82 -15.41 -21.60
N HIS A 619 34.31 -15.06 -20.41
CA HIS A 619 33.78 -13.93 -19.61
C HIS A 619 33.73 -12.63 -20.45
N PRO A 620 32.64 -11.82 -20.35
CA PRO A 620 32.54 -10.58 -21.11
C PRO A 620 33.49 -9.52 -20.52
N GLY A 621 34.31 -8.91 -21.36
CA GLY A 621 35.07 -7.71 -20.98
C GLY A 621 34.16 -6.49 -20.74
N ASN A 622 34.68 -5.46 -20.07
CA ASN A 622 34.01 -4.17 -19.81
C ASN A 622 32.76 -4.22 -18.92
N ILE A 623 32.43 -5.40 -18.37
CA ILE A 623 31.46 -5.52 -17.28
C ILE A 623 32.22 -5.76 -15.97
N ASP A 624 32.06 -4.85 -15.03
CA ASP A 624 32.61 -4.99 -13.68
C ASP A 624 31.58 -4.55 -12.63
N GLY A 625 31.78 -4.98 -11.39
CA GLY A 625 30.93 -4.65 -10.26
C GLY A 625 31.16 -3.24 -9.71
N ASN A 626 32.15 -2.50 -10.19
CA ASN A 626 32.45 -1.15 -9.75
C ASN A 626 31.69 -0.12 -10.58
N ASN A 627 31.83 -0.11 -11.91
CA ASN A 627 31.46 0.90 -12.90
C ASN A 627 30.28 0.50 -13.82
N ALA A 628 29.99 -0.79 -13.92
CA ALA A 628 28.91 -1.34 -14.76
C ALA A 628 27.79 -2.00 -13.93
N GLN A 629 27.27 -1.31 -12.91
CA GLN A 629 26.44 -1.98 -11.89
C GLN A 629 25.02 -2.38 -12.31
N GLN A 630 24.46 -1.79 -13.37
CA GLN A 630 23.15 -2.14 -13.92
C GLN A 630 23.22 -2.33 -15.43
N GLY A 631 22.46 -3.30 -15.92
CA GLY A 631 22.24 -3.53 -17.34
C GLY A 631 20.83 -4.07 -17.58
N THR A 632 20.40 -4.00 -18.83
CA THR A 632 19.15 -4.56 -19.32
C THR A 632 19.44 -5.43 -20.54
N ALA A 633 18.41 -6.04 -21.11
CA ALA A 633 18.53 -6.77 -22.36
C ALA A 633 17.23 -6.66 -23.15
N CYS A 634 17.25 -6.73 -24.47
CA CYS A 634 16.07 -6.70 -25.34
C CYS A 634 16.40 -7.37 -26.67
N ARG A 635 15.47 -8.17 -27.23
CA ARG A 635 15.60 -8.78 -28.56
C ARG A 635 16.95 -9.46 -28.78
N GLY A 636 17.34 -10.27 -27.80
CA GLY A 636 18.57 -11.08 -27.80
C GLY A 636 19.86 -10.35 -27.43
N LYS A 637 19.80 -9.05 -27.09
CA LYS A 637 20.99 -8.21 -26.85
C LYS A 637 21.01 -7.66 -25.42
N PHE A 638 22.15 -7.71 -24.75
CA PHE A 638 22.40 -7.04 -23.48
C PHE A 638 22.92 -5.63 -23.71
N TYR A 639 22.47 -4.68 -22.87
CA TYR A 639 22.88 -3.29 -22.84
C TYR A 639 23.35 -2.95 -21.43
N VAL A 640 24.66 -2.73 -21.26
CA VAL A 640 25.27 -2.51 -19.94
C VAL A 640 25.97 -1.16 -19.91
N ASN A 641 25.53 -0.26 -19.02
CA ASN A 641 26.11 1.08 -18.91
C ASN A 641 27.36 1.06 -18.01
N ASN A 642 28.51 1.38 -18.59
CA ASN A 642 29.74 1.66 -17.85
C ASN A 642 29.82 3.17 -17.60
N CYS A 643 29.60 3.57 -16.36
CA CYS A 643 29.50 4.99 -15.98
C CYS A 643 30.85 5.71 -15.89
N GLU A 644 31.97 4.99 -15.81
CA GLU A 644 33.32 5.57 -15.83
C GLU A 644 33.70 5.95 -17.26
N GLU A 645 33.46 5.04 -18.20
CA GLU A 645 33.72 5.26 -19.63
C GLU A 645 32.64 6.12 -20.30
N LYS A 646 31.46 6.23 -19.67
CA LYS A 646 30.25 6.81 -20.27
C LYS A 646 29.92 6.14 -21.59
N LEU A 647 29.92 4.80 -21.58
CA LEU A 647 29.62 3.94 -22.72
C LEU A 647 28.60 2.87 -22.32
N ILE A 648 27.67 2.57 -23.23
CA ILE A 648 26.80 1.40 -23.13
C ILE A 648 27.42 0.31 -23.99
N HIS A 649 27.90 -0.76 -23.36
CA HIS A 649 28.40 -1.94 -24.06
C HIS A 649 27.26 -2.88 -24.44
N ILE A 650 27.30 -3.37 -25.68
CA ILE A 650 26.25 -4.20 -26.26
C ILE A 650 26.80 -5.60 -26.53
N PHE A 651 26.08 -6.63 -26.07
CA PHE A 651 26.47 -8.03 -26.22
C PHE A 651 25.31 -8.88 -26.76
N ASP A 652 25.61 -9.91 -27.53
CA ASP A 652 24.65 -10.96 -27.90
C ASP A 652 25.30 -12.35 -27.77
N ASN A 653 24.71 -13.39 -28.36
CA ASN A 653 25.27 -14.75 -28.30
C ASN A 653 26.60 -14.94 -29.08
N SER A 654 27.03 -13.93 -29.85
CA SER A 654 28.32 -13.90 -30.56
C SER A 654 29.43 -13.21 -29.76
N GLY A 655 29.08 -12.50 -28.69
CA GLY A 655 30.02 -11.78 -27.83
C GLY A 655 29.75 -10.27 -27.79
N HIS A 656 30.81 -9.48 -27.65
CA HIS A 656 30.73 -8.02 -27.58
C HIS A 656 30.60 -7.41 -28.98
N LEU A 657 29.47 -6.74 -29.24
CA LEU A 657 29.17 -6.08 -30.52
C LEU A 657 29.82 -4.69 -30.65
N GLY A 658 30.20 -4.08 -29.53
CA GLY A 658 30.74 -2.73 -29.44
C GLY A 658 29.96 -1.88 -28.44
N SER A 659 30.15 -0.56 -28.50
CA SER A 659 29.51 0.38 -27.58
C SER A 659 28.90 1.59 -28.28
N ILE A 660 27.97 2.23 -27.59
CA ILE A 660 27.37 3.53 -27.93
C ILE A 660 27.58 4.52 -26.77
N PRO A 661 27.41 5.84 -26.96
CA PRO A 661 27.55 6.80 -25.87
C PRO A 661 26.58 6.47 -24.71
N GLY A 662 27.11 6.39 -23.50
CA GLY A 662 26.39 6.08 -22.28
C GLY A 662 26.29 7.25 -21.31
N GLY A 663 25.65 7.00 -20.17
CA GLY A 663 25.40 8.01 -19.15
C GLY A 663 26.40 7.96 -18.00
N ALA A 664 26.54 9.08 -17.29
CA ALA A 664 27.40 9.17 -16.11
C ALA A 664 26.85 8.42 -14.87
N GLY A 665 25.58 7.98 -14.87
CA GLY A 665 24.95 7.28 -13.75
C GLY A 665 25.04 5.76 -13.83
N TRP A 666 24.66 5.08 -12.74
CA TRP A 666 24.62 3.61 -12.70
C TRP A 666 23.44 3.02 -13.49
N GLY A 667 22.33 3.75 -13.55
CA GLY A 667 21.05 3.24 -14.02
C GLY A 667 21.00 2.94 -15.52
N CYS A 668 20.60 1.73 -15.87
CA CYS A 668 20.39 1.27 -17.25
C CYS A 668 19.19 0.31 -17.29
N ALA A 669 18.11 0.71 -17.94
CA ALA A 669 16.86 -0.04 -18.04
C ALA A 669 16.35 -0.05 -19.50
N ARG A 670 15.27 -0.79 -19.72
CA ARG A 670 14.48 -0.70 -20.95
C ARG A 670 13.04 -0.37 -20.60
N ASP A 671 12.34 0.32 -21.49
CA ASP A 671 10.88 0.37 -21.45
C ASP A 671 10.27 -0.84 -22.20
N ASP A 672 8.94 -0.94 -22.23
CA ASP A 672 8.23 -2.08 -22.82
C ASP A 672 8.34 -2.13 -24.35
N ALA A 673 8.61 -0.99 -24.99
CA ALA A 673 8.89 -0.90 -26.43
C ALA A 673 10.32 -1.35 -26.79
N GLY A 674 11.19 -1.52 -25.78
CA GLY A 674 12.58 -1.91 -25.94
C GLY A 674 13.53 -0.72 -26.12
N ASN A 675 13.09 0.50 -25.86
CA ASN A 675 13.96 1.68 -25.84
C ASN A 675 14.92 1.56 -24.64
N ILE A 676 16.17 1.97 -24.83
CA ILE A 676 17.20 1.86 -23.78
C ILE A 676 17.28 3.18 -23.02
N VAL A 677 17.01 3.11 -21.71
CA VAL A 677 16.92 4.24 -20.80
C VAL A 677 18.12 4.24 -19.87
N VAL A 678 18.89 5.31 -19.89
CA VAL A 678 20.10 5.44 -19.08
C VAL A 678 20.08 6.74 -18.30
N ARG A 679 20.51 6.66 -17.05
CA ARG A 679 20.69 7.84 -16.20
C ARG A 679 22.04 8.49 -16.49
N ASP A 680 22.05 9.80 -16.74
CA ASP A 680 23.23 10.56 -17.13
C ASP A 680 23.77 11.47 -16.01
N ASP A 681 23.50 11.11 -14.76
CA ASP A 681 24.01 11.79 -13.58
C ASP A 681 24.27 10.84 -12.41
N LYS A 682 25.07 11.31 -11.43
CA LYS A 682 25.23 10.70 -10.10
C LYS A 682 24.72 11.62 -9.00
N ASN A 683 23.83 12.56 -9.33
CA ASN A 683 23.34 13.53 -8.36
C ASN A 683 22.52 12.82 -7.27
N THR A 684 22.59 13.36 -6.06
CA THR A 684 21.75 12.93 -4.94
C THR A 684 20.77 14.02 -4.51
N ASN A 685 20.80 15.16 -5.21
CA ASN A 685 19.81 16.23 -5.10
C ASN A 685 18.55 15.84 -5.88
N GLY A 686 17.54 16.72 -5.89
CA GLY A 686 16.31 16.49 -6.63
C GLY A 686 16.43 16.65 -8.15
N LYS A 687 17.62 16.80 -8.76
CA LYS A 687 17.79 17.03 -10.20
C LYS A 687 18.49 15.85 -10.87
N HIS A 688 17.85 15.27 -11.88
CA HIS A 688 18.36 14.12 -12.62
C HIS A 688 18.35 14.36 -14.13
N SER A 689 19.25 13.68 -14.85
CA SER A 689 19.33 13.73 -16.31
C SER A 689 19.23 12.31 -16.89
N PHE A 690 18.56 12.19 -18.04
CA PHE A 690 18.31 10.92 -18.71
C PHE A 690 18.67 10.97 -20.19
N MET A 691 19.02 9.79 -20.71
CA MET A 691 19.22 9.48 -22.12
C MET A 691 18.30 8.33 -22.51
N VAL A 692 17.54 8.48 -23.60
CA VAL A 692 16.68 7.44 -24.13
C VAL A 692 17.04 7.16 -25.59
N TYR A 693 17.53 5.96 -25.86
CA TYR A 693 17.76 5.49 -27.22
C TYR A 693 16.56 4.68 -27.73
N PRO A 694 16.19 4.82 -29.02
CA PRO A 694 15.17 3.97 -29.60
C PRO A 694 15.58 2.50 -29.57
N ALA A 695 14.59 1.60 -29.58
CA ALA A 695 14.81 0.17 -29.63
C ALA A 695 15.74 -0.26 -30.79
N ASP A 696 16.48 -1.35 -30.58
CA ASP A 696 17.48 -1.91 -31.52
C ASP A 696 18.64 -0.99 -31.89
N VAL A 697 18.92 0.05 -31.09
CA VAL A 697 20.16 0.83 -31.23
C VAL A 697 21.39 -0.10 -31.21
N LEU A 698 22.32 0.13 -32.14
CA LEU A 698 23.56 -0.63 -32.30
C LEU A 698 24.77 0.30 -32.51
N PRO A 699 26.00 -0.18 -32.26
CA PRO A 699 27.21 0.57 -32.57
C PRO A 699 27.26 0.95 -34.06
N GLY A 700 27.58 2.21 -34.36
CA GLY A 700 27.64 2.72 -35.73
C GLY A 700 26.30 3.10 -36.37
N THR A 701 25.19 3.01 -35.63
CA THR A 701 23.90 3.58 -36.08
C THR A 701 23.88 5.12 -35.94
N THR A 702 23.05 5.80 -36.74
CA THR A 702 22.89 7.27 -36.69
C THR A 702 21.84 7.73 -35.67
N ALA A 703 21.35 6.83 -34.81
CA ALA A 703 20.31 7.15 -33.84
C ALA A 703 20.90 7.95 -32.66
N GLU A 704 20.47 9.20 -32.50
CA GLU A 704 20.82 10.02 -31.34
C GLU A 704 19.88 9.75 -30.16
N ALA A 705 20.40 9.80 -28.94
CA ALA A 705 19.57 9.70 -27.74
C ALA A 705 18.73 10.96 -27.54
N VAL A 706 17.47 10.78 -27.19
CA VAL A 706 16.66 11.86 -26.60
C VAL A 706 17.14 12.12 -25.19
N ARG A 707 17.35 13.39 -24.83
CA ARG A 707 17.88 13.81 -23.53
C ARG A 707 16.93 14.77 -22.85
N PHE A 708 16.74 14.60 -21.56
CA PHE A 708 15.98 15.54 -20.74
C PHE A 708 16.50 15.58 -19.30
N GLU A 709 16.23 16.69 -18.64
CA GLU A 709 16.44 16.88 -17.20
C GLU A 709 15.10 16.92 -16.47
N VAL A 710 15.11 16.55 -15.20
CA VAL A 710 13.90 16.48 -14.38
C VAL A 710 14.19 16.83 -12.93
N GLU A 711 13.26 17.57 -12.31
CA GLU A 711 13.22 17.77 -10.86
C GLU A 711 12.26 16.76 -10.21
N VAL A 712 12.72 16.07 -9.17
CA VAL A 712 11.96 15.03 -8.47
C VAL A 712 11.68 15.42 -7.02
N PRO A 713 10.51 15.04 -6.46
CA PRO A 713 10.10 15.48 -5.12
C PRO A 713 10.90 14.79 -4.00
N MET A 714 11.26 13.52 -4.14
CA MET A 714 12.04 12.79 -3.13
C MET A 714 13.53 12.87 -3.45
N VAL A 715 14.27 13.52 -2.55
CA VAL A 715 15.71 13.74 -2.68
C VAL A 715 16.48 12.61 -2.00
N GLY A 716 17.40 11.99 -2.73
CA GLY A 716 18.30 11.00 -2.17
C GLY A 716 19.15 10.33 -3.23
N GLN A 717 20.12 9.54 -2.79
CA GLN A 717 20.91 8.73 -3.71
C GLN A 717 20.01 7.66 -4.33
N THR A 718 19.80 7.75 -5.64
CA THR A 718 19.23 6.68 -6.45
C THR A 718 20.33 6.10 -7.31
N ASN A 719 20.62 4.81 -7.26
CA ASN A 719 21.60 4.21 -8.17
C ASN A 719 20.90 3.55 -9.36
N PHE A 720 19.83 2.81 -9.08
CA PHE A 720 19.18 1.95 -10.04
C PHE A 720 17.83 2.52 -10.49
N ILE A 721 17.50 2.28 -11.75
CA ILE A 721 16.28 2.78 -12.39
C ILE A 721 15.51 1.65 -13.05
N ASN A 722 14.22 1.82 -13.24
CA ASN A 722 13.44 0.97 -14.14
C ASN A 722 12.51 1.82 -15.00
N ALA A 723 12.00 1.25 -16.09
CA ALA A 723 11.06 1.94 -16.97
C ALA A 723 9.95 0.99 -17.45
N SER A 724 8.81 1.57 -17.82
CA SER A 724 7.65 0.88 -18.40
C SER A 724 7.05 1.73 -19.52
N GLY A 725 6.16 1.14 -20.33
CA GLY A 725 5.47 1.82 -21.42
C GLY A 725 6.39 2.09 -22.61
N ASN A 726 6.17 3.21 -23.31
CA ASN A 726 6.97 3.64 -24.44
C ASN A 726 7.27 5.13 -24.36
N LEU A 727 8.42 5.47 -23.77
CA LEU A 727 8.80 6.86 -23.43
C LEU A 727 8.90 7.78 -24.66
N LEU A 728 9.12 7.22 -25.85
CA LEU A 728 9.26 7.96 -27.11
C LEU A 728 7.94 8.08 -27.89
N SER A 729 6.87 7.41 -27.46
CA SER A 729 5.54 7.47 -28.10
C SER A 729 4.67 8.61 -27.56
N GLN A 730 3.52 8.86 -28.19
CA GLN A 730 2.55 9.83 -27.68
C GLN A 730 1.85 9.32 -26.41
N GLU A 731 1.61 8.01 -26.34
CA GLU A 731 1.05 7.31 -25.17
C GLU A 731 1.98 7.42 -23.96
N GLY A 732 3.29 7.45 -24.21
CA GLY A 732 4.31 7.64 -23.19
C GLY A 732 4.60 6.40 -22.36
N GLY A 733 5.24 6.60 -21.22
CA GLY A 733 5.56 5.58 -20.22
C GLY A 733 6.17 6.22 -18.98
N HIS A 734 6.75 5.39 -18.10
CA HIS A 734 7.23 5.84 -16.79
C HIS A 734 8.67 5.41 -16.50
N ILE A 735 9.40 6.25 -15.74
CA ILE A 735 10.70 5.93 -15.14
C ILE A 735 10.54 5.97 -13.61
N TYR A 736 11.07 4.96 -12.94
CA TYR A 736 10.96 4.77 -11.50
C TYR A 736 12.32 4.94 -10.82
N LEU A 737 12.37 5.76 -9.77
CA LEU A 737 13.55 6.02 -8.94
C LEU A 737 13.20 5.76 -7.47
N PHE A 738 13.94 4.88 -6.80
CA PHE A 738 13.75 4.62 -5.38
C PHE A 738 14.91 5.18 -4.54
N PRO A 739 14.83 6.45 -4.09
CA PRO A 739 15.94 7.11 -3.41
C PRO A 739 16.22 6.54 -2.01
N ASN A 740 17.51 6.49 -1.67
CA ASN A 740 18.00 6.06 -0.37
C ASN A 740 17.43 6.94 0.76
N LYS A 741 16.99 6.30 1.86
CA LYS A 741 16.35 6.87 3.05
C LYS A 741 14.94 7.45 2.85
N CYS A 742 14.35 7.32 1.67
CA CYS A 742 12.97 7.73 1.42
C CYS A 742 12.07 6.51 1.43
N ASN A 743 10.89 6.58 2.03
CA ASN A 743 9.85 5.55 1.95
C ASN A 743 8.90 5.76 0.76
N ARG A 744 9.33 6.45 -0.31
CA ARG A 744 8.52 6.72 -1.51
C ARG A 744 9.38 6.62 -2.76
N VAL A 745 8.75 6.30 -3.89
CA VAL A 745 9.38 6.17 -5.20
C VAL A 745 9.05 7.42 -6.02
N ASN A 746 10.05 8.07 -6.63
CA ASN A 746 9.76 9.07 -7.66
C ASN A 746 9.36 8.37 -8.96
N ILE A 747 8.25 8.79 -9.54
CA ILE A 747 7.69 8.30 -10.79
C ILE A 747 7.68 9.45 -11.78
N ILE A 748 8.45 9.31 -12.87
CA ILE A 748 8.59 10.30 -13.93
C ILE A 748 7.84 9.78 -15.15
N THR A 749 6.76 10.46 -15.53
CA THR A 749 6.03 10.19 -16.76
C THR A 749 6.72 10.93 -17.92
N VAL A 750 7.01 10.20 -18.98
CA VAL A 750 7.65 10.72 -20.19
C VAL A 750 6.77 10.39 -21.38
N ALA A 751 6.45 11.38 -22.20
CA ALA A 751 5.71 11.20 -23.44
C ALA A 751 6.42 11.96 -24.56
N SER A 752 6.56 11.32 -25.72
CA SER A 752 7.27 11.85 -26.89
C SER A 752 8.69 12.34 -26.55
N GLY A 753 9.34 11.64 -25.62
CA GLY A 753 10.70 11.97 -25.18
C GLY A 753 10.82 13.20 -24.26
N ALA A 754 9.71 13.77 -23.79
CA ALA A 754 9.68 14.90 -22.87
C ALA A 754 9.02 14.54 -21.54
N VAL A 755 9.48 15.16 -20.45
CA VAL A 755 8.86 15.00 -19.12
C VAL A 755 7.45 15.56 -19.15
N ALA A 756 6.47 14.70 -18.91
CA ALA A 756 5.05 15.06 -18.84
C ALA A 756 4.58 15.28 -17.40
N ARG A 757 5.05 14.45 -16.45
CA ARG A 757 4.66 14.53 -15.03
C ARG A 757 5.74 13.95 -14.13
N VAL A 758 5.87 14.49 -12.92
CA VAL A 758 6.70 13.92 -11.86
C VAL A 758 5.92 13.91 -10.57
N HIS A 759 5.92 12.79 -9.86
CA HIS A 759 5.31 12.68 -8.53
C HIS A 759 6.02 11.61 -7.70
N ALA A 760 5.71 11.56 -6.40
CA ALA A 760 6.11 10.46 -5.52
C ALA A 760 4.95 9.47 -5.38
N SER A 761 5.26 8.18 -5.22
CA SER A 761 4.29 7.19 -4.75
C SER A 761 3.77 7.53 -3.35
N GLU A 762 2.76 6.80 -2.90
CA GLU A 762 2.44 6.73 -1.47
C GLU A 762 3.57 6.04 -0.68
N GLU A 763 3.45 6.11 0.63
CA GLU A 763 4.42 5.51 1.55
C GLU A 763 4.54 4.01 1.38
N LEU A 764 5.78 3.56 1.40
CA LEU A 764 6.19 2.18 1.42
C LEU A 764 6.54 1.75 2.84
N ASN A 765 6.42 0.46 3.11
CA ASN A 765 6.77 -0.09 4.42
C ASN A 765 8.26 0.07 4.78
N TYR A 766 9.12 0.31 3.78
CA TYR A 766 10.56 0.37 3.96
C TYR A 766 11.17 1.56 3.23
N ASN A 767 12.12 2.22 3.90
CA ASN A 767 12.97 3.22 3.28
C ASN A 767 13.84 2.58 2.18
N GLY A 768 13.99 3.27 1.06
CA GLY A 768 14.97 2.94 0.04
C GLY A 768 16.36 2.87 0.65
N SER A 769 17.20 1.98 0.12
CA SER A 769 18.61 1.92 0.49
C SER A 769 19.47 2.37 -0.70
N THR A 770 20.80 2.25 -0.61
CA THR A 770 21.66 2.37 -1.81
C THR A 770 21.35 1.35 -2.90
N ALA A 771 20.47 0.39 -2.59
CA ALA A 771 20.02 -0.75 -3.35
C ALA A 771 18.48 -0.83 -3.37
N GLY A 772 17.78 0.31 -3.31
CA GLY A 772 16.34 0.37 -3.60
C GLY A 772 16.08 0.17 -5.09
N TYR A 773 15.10 -0.67 -5.43
CA TYR A 773 14.72 -0.91 -6.83
C TYR A 773 13.23 -1.21 -6.97
N VAL A 774 12.65 -0.76 -8.08
CA VAL A 774 11.25 -0.98 -8.46
C VAL A 774 11.22 -1.87 -9.71
N CYS A 775 10.37 -2.88 -9.69
CA CYS A 775 10.04 -3.73 -10.83
C CYS A 775 8.58 -3.45 -11.21
N PRO A 776 8.32 -2.65 -12.26
CA PRO A 776 6.97 -2.32 -12.69
C PRO A 776 6.22 -3.58 -13.16
N ILE A 777 4.92 -3.61 -12.92
CA ILE A 777 4.04 -4.66 -13.42
C ILE A 777 3.20 -4.04 -14.53
N ALA A 778 3.60 -4.29 -15.78
CA ALA A 778 3.14 -3.54 -16.94
C ALA A 778 3.39 -2.02 -16.79
N ASP A 779 2.77 -1.20 -17.64
CA ASP A 779 2.84 0.25 -17.56
C ASP A 779 1.82 0.80 -16.55
N ASP A 780 2.10 0.59 -15.26
CA ASP A 780 1.24 1.00 -14.15
C ASP A 780 2.03 1.68 -13.04
N THR A 781 1.64 2.91 -12.69
CA THR A 781 2.29 3.68 -11.62
C THR A 781 1.85 3.26 -10.22
N GLU A 782 0.76 2.48 -10.12
CA GLU A 782 0.20 2.05 -8.84
C GLU A 782 0.36 0.56 -8.56
N ASN A 783 0.85 -0.24 -9.52
CA ASN A 783 1.11 -1.67 -9.33
C ASN A 783 2.53 -2.05 -9.72
N TRP A 784 3.33 -2.41 -8.73
CA TRP A 784 4.72 -2.80 -8.95
C TRP A 784 5.27 -3.58 -7.77
N LEU A 785 6.40 -4.25 -8.00
CA LEU A 785 7.19 -4.84 -6.93
C LEU A 785 8.32 -3.89 -6.56
N TYR A 786 8.75 -3.92 -5.31
CA TYR A 786 9.97 -3.25 -4.90
C TYR A 786 10.82 -4.11 -4.00
N THR A 787 12.11 -3.82 -4.03
CA THR A 787 13.10 -4.52 -3.22
C THR A 787 13.93 -3.52 -2.43
N VAL A 788 14.09 -3.77 -1.14
CA VAL A 788 15.05 -3.06 -0.29
C VAL A 788 16.03 -4.09 0.25
N ARG A 789 17.33 -3.73 0.25
CA ARG A 789 18.39 -4.57 0.79
C ARG A 789 18.03 -5.09 2.19
N SER A 790 18.10 -6.40 2.35
CA SER A 790 17.79 -7.12 3.60
C SER A 790 16.32 -7.08 4.07
N GLN A 791 15.39 -6.55 3.27
CA GLN A 791 13.95 -6.55 3.58
C GLN A 791 13.14 -7.53 2.70
N GLY A 792 13.65 -7.87 1.52
CA GLY A 792 13.03 -8.85 0.61
C GLY A 792 12.34 -8.19 -0.58
N ILE A 793 11.32 -8.87 -1.11
CA ILE A 793 10.50 -8.42 -2.24
C ILE A 793 9.09 -8.15 -1.72
N HIS A 794 8.60 -6.94 -1.99
CA HIS A 794 7.30 -6.47 -1.54
C HIS A 794 6.49 -6.02 -2.75
N GLY A 795 5.18 -6.21 -2.69
CA GLY A 795 4.25 -5.71 -3.68
C GLY A 795 3.67 -4.39 -3.20
N TYR A 796 3.58 -3.43 -4.10
CA TYR A 796 2.89 -2.17 -3.93
C TYR A 796 1.66 -2.17 -4.85
N SER A 797 0.51 -1.80 -4.28
CA SER A 797 -0.77 -1.65 -4.97
C SER A 797 -1.49 -0.43 -4.39
N GLY A 798 -1.38 0.73 -5.03
CA GLY A 798 -2.17 1.91 -4.65
C GLY A 798 -1.96 2.43 -3.23
N GLY A 799 -0.75 2.30 -2.66
CA GLY A 799 -0.45 2.64 -1.26
C GLY A 799 -0.60 1.48 -0.27
N SER A 800 -1.12 0.34 -0.73
CA SER A 800 -1.08 -0.91 0.03
C SER A 800 0.22 -1.66 -0.24
N ASN A 801 0.88 -2.11 0.82
CA ASN A 801 2.17 -2.80 0.77
C ASN A 801 2.01 -4.22 1.32
N HIS A 802 2.47 -5.24 0.60
CA HIS A 802 2.36 -6.62 1.06
C HIS A 802 3.63 -7.43 0.79
N ASN A 803 3.93 -8.39 1.66
CA ASN A 803 5.01 -9.33 1.44
C ASN A 803 4.65 -10.29 0.29
N VAL A 804 5.54 -10.43 -0.68
CA VAL A 804 5.29 -11.29 -1.86
C VAL A 804 5.70 -12.74 -1.59
N LEU A 805 6.69 -12.95 -0.74
CA LEU A 805 7.24 -14.26 -0.42
C LEU A 805 6.95 -14.60 1.06
N THR A 806 5.71 -14.98 1.38
CA THR A 806 5.26 -15.22 2.76
C THR A 806 5.49 -16.65 3.26
N SER A 807 5.47 -17.67 2.40
CA SER A 807 5.63 -19.07 2.82
C SER A 807 7.07 -19.62 2.67
N ARG A 808 7.46 -20.54 3.58
CA ARG A 808 8.78 -21.21 3.62
C ARG A 808 8.95 -22.36 2.60
N ALA A 809 8.16 -22.43 1.53
CA ALA A 809 8.21 -23.53 0.56
C ALA A 809 9.54 -23.51 -0.25
N THR A 810 10.53 -24.25 0.25
CA THR A 810 11.76 -24.81 -0.38
C THR A 810 12.63 -23.99 -1.35
N THR A 811 12.50 -22.66 -1.44
CA THR A 811 13.62 -21.81 -1.88
C THR A 811 13.87 -20.74 -0.84
N THR A 812 15.04 -20.77 -0.21
CA THR A 812 15.42 -19.84 0.86
C THR A 812 15.23 -18.40 0.37
N ALA A 813 14.28 -17.67 0.95
CA ALA A 813 14.15 -16.23 0.73
C ALA A 813 15.51 -15.57 1.02
N PRO A 814 15.90 -14.51 0.30
CA PRO A 814 17.20 -13.90 0.51
C PRO A 814 17.32 -13.40 1.96
N GLY A 815 18.16 -14.06 2.78
CA GLY A 815 18.41 -13.66 4.17
C GLY A 815 19.12 -12.31 4.27
N ARG A 816 19.53 -11.89 5.48
CA ARG A 816 20.44 -10.72 5.65
C ARG A 816 21.61 -10.85 4.65
N ASN A 817 21.78 -9.86 3.75
CA ASN A 817 22.65 -9.88 2.55
C ASN A 817 22.08 -10.55 1.28
N GLY A 818 20.76 -10.62 1.15
CA GLY A 818 20.08 -11.12 -0.02
C GLY A 818 20.31 -10.31 -1.30
N THR A 819 20.43 -11.00 -2.42
CA THR A 819 20.54 -10.39 -3.75
C THR A 819 19.21 -9.78 -4.18
N GLY A 820 19.20 -8.47 -4.43
CA GLY A 820 18.06 -7.76 -4.99
C GLY A 820 17.86 -8.08 -6.48
N GLY A 821 16.68 -7.80 -7.02
CA GLY A 821 16.35 -7.99 -8.43
C GLY A 821 15.32 -9.10 -8.63
N CYS A 822 14.33 -8.81 -9.47
CA CYS A 822 13.27 -9.75 -9.82
C CYS A 822 12.61 -9.32 -11.14
N ALA A 823 11.84 -10.23 -11.72
CA ALA A 823 10.91 -9.97 -12.82
C ALA A 823 9.61 -10.72 -12.55
N LEU A 824 8.48 -10.15 -12.97
CA LEU A 824 7.17 -10.78 -12.83
C LEU A 824 6.55 -11.04 -14.20
N ILE A 825 6.05 -12.25 -14.39
CA ILE A 825 5.24 -12.65 -15.54
C ILE A 825 3.79 -12.76 -15.06
N VAL A 826 2.86 -12.20 -15.85
CA VAL A 826 1.42 -12.40 -15.67
C VAL A 826 0.89 -13.12 -16.91
N GLU A 827 0.44 -14.37 -16.75
CA GLU A 827 -0.02 -15.21 -17.88
C GLU A 827 -1.18 -16.12 -17.45
N GLY A 828 -2.29 -16.07 -18.18
CA GLY A 828 -3.46 -16.92 -17.93
C GLY A 828 -4.03 -16.84 -16.50
N GLY A 829 -3.91 -15.69 -15.83
CA GLY A 829 -4.31 -15.50 -14.42
C GLY A 829 -3.24 -15.87 -13.38
N ASN A 830 -2.11 -16.46 -13.79
CA ASN A 830 -0.98 -16.78 -12.90
C ASN A 830 -0.01 -15.60 -12.77
N ARG A 831 0.59 -15.45 -11.59
CA ARG A 831 1.67 -14.50 -11.30
C ARG A 831 2.96 -15.27 -11.06
N VAL A 832 3.83 -15.36 -12.06
CA VAL A 832 5.10 -16.09 -11.97
C VAL A 832 6.24 -15.11 -11.69
N LEU A 833 6.80 -15.19 -10.50
CA LEU A 833 7.94 -14.40 -10.04
C LEU A 833 9.25 -15.12 -10.34
N LEU A 834 10.14 -14.42 -11.05
CA LEU A 834 11.55 -14.76 -11.13
C LEU A 834 12.28 -13.90 -10.11
N HIS A 835 12.94 -14.53 -9.13
CA HIS A 835 13.66 -13.81 -8.10
C HIS A 835 15.02 -14.44 -7.83
N ASN A 836 15.97 -13.62 -7.43
CA ASN A 836 17.29 -14.12 -7.09
C ASN A 836 17.25 -15.11 -5.91
N SER A 837 18.06 -16.16 -6.02
CA SER A 837 18.16 -17.26 -5.04
C SER A 837 19.61 -17.72 -4.91
N GLY A 838 20.03 -18.07 -3.68
CA GLY A 838 21.42 -18.41 -3.38
C GLY A 838 22.16 -17.30 -2.63
N SER A 839 23.43 -17.54 -2.29
CA SER A 839 24.24 -16.62 -1.48
C SER A 839 25.17 -15.75 -2.34
N ASN A 840 25.55 -14.58 -1.81
CA ASN A 840 26.66 -13.75 -2.27
C ASN A 840 26.61 -13.21 -3.72
N TYR A 841 25.43 -12.90 -4.29
CA TYR A 841 25.31 -12.20 -5.60
C TYR A 841 26.08 -12.86 -6.76
N MET A 842 26.04 -14.20 -6.81
CA MET A 842 26.76 -14.99 -7.82
C MET A 842 25.90 -15.32 -9.06
N GLY A 843 24.69 -14.75 -9.17
CA GLY A 843 23.84 -14.91 -10.35
C GLY A 843 22.96 -16.17 -10.37
N GLY A 844 22.46 -16.64 -9.24
CA GLY A 844 21.43 -17.70 -9.17
C GLY A 844 20.01 -17.12 -9.00
N PHE A 845 18.99 -17.82 -9.49
CA PHE A 845 17.59 -17.38 -9.38
C PHE A 845 16.58 -18.55 -9.38
N SER A 846 15.38 -18.29 -8.86
CA SER A 846 14.25 -19.22 -8.81
C SER A 846 13.08 -18.67 -9.62
N VAL A 847 12.26 -19.59 -10.15
CA VAL A 847 11.00 -19.30 -10.83
C VAL A 847 9.85 -19.88 -10.00
N ARG A 848 8.98 -19.00 -9.49
CA ARG A 848 7.89 -19.35 -8.58
C ARG A 848 6.56 -18.80 -9.06
N ASP A 849 5.55 -19.64 -9.12
CA ASP A 849 4.16 -19.23 -9.21
C ASP A 849 3.65 -18.76 -7.84
N LEU A 850 3.36 -17.46 -7.74
CA LEU A 850 2.81 -16.86 -6.53
C LEU A 850 1.33 -17.19 -6.35
N THR A 851 0.60 -17.41 -7.45
CA THR A 851 -0.84 -17.70 -7.41
C THR A 851 -1.09 -19.12 -6.92
N MET A 852 -0.23 -20.05 -7.33
CA MET A 852 -0.36 -21.48 -7.00
C MET A 852 0.52 -21.92 -5.82
N ASP A 853 1.30 -21.00 -5.24
CA ASP A 853 2.35 -21.27 -4.25
C ASP A 853 3.30 -22.43 -4.68
N LYS A 854 3.78 -22.37 -5.92
CA LYS A 854 4.57 -23.46 -6.55
C LYS A 854 5.91 -22.95 -7.06
N VAL A 855 6.99 -23.66 -6.77
CA VAL A 855 8.29 -23.42 -7.41
C VAL A 855 8.41 -24.29 -8.66
N TYR A 856 8.61 -23.68 -9.83
CA TYR A 856 8.85 -24.43 -11.08
C TYR A 856 10.28 -24.93 -11.15
N CYS A 857 11.26 -24.06 -10.85
CA CYS A 857 12.68 -24.42 -10.89
C CYS A 857 13.57 -23.43 -10.13
N SER A 858 14.81 -23.86 -9.87
CA SER A 858 15.91 -23.00 -9.42
C SER A 858 17.12 -23.20 -10.33
N VAL A 859 17.79 -22.10 -10.65
CA VAL A 859 18.98 -22.03 -11.50
C VAL A 859 20.19 -21.71 -10.63
N ASP A 860 21.23 -22.53 -10.78
CA ASP A 860 22.49 -22.37 -10.06
C ASP A 860 23.23 -21.08 -10.44
N PRO A 861 24.05 -20.53 -9.53
CA PRO A 861 24.86 -19.34 -9.81
C PRO A 861 25.74 -19.46 -11.06
N ILE A 862 25.80 -18.39 -11.85
CA ILE A 862 26.65 -18.33 -13.05
C ILE A 862 28.11 -17.95 -12.75
N GLY A 863 28.42 -17.44 -11.56
CA GLY A 863 29.76 -17.00 -11.21
C GLY A 863 30.25 -17.35 -9.80
N THR A 864 31.46 -16.92 -9.46
CA THR A 864 32.14 -17.24 -8.19
C THR A 864 32.62 -16.04 -7.38
N LEU A 865 32.54 -14.82 -7.93
CA LEU A 865 33.28 -13.68 -7.36
C LEU A 865 32.57 -12.97 -6.21
N GLY A 866 31.27 -13.17 -5.99
CA GLY A 866 30.47 -12.56 -4.92
C GLY A 866 31.04 -11.30 -4.25
N TYR A 867 31.46 -11.38 -2.98
CA TYR A 867 32.11 -10.29 -2.23
C TYR A 867 33.65 -10.32 -2.26
N VAL A 868 34.29 -11.21 -3.02
CA VAL A 868 35.76 -11.23 -3.09
C VAL A 868 36.29 -10.01 -3.84
N ASP A 869 37.58 -9.70 -3.71
CA ASP A 869 38.18 -8.57 -4.41
C ASP A 869 37.97 -8.66 -5.93
N GLY A 870 37.50 -7.57 -6.54
CA GLY A 870 37.07 -7.53 -7.95
C GLY A 870 35.65 -8.08 -8.20
N GLY A 871 34.97 -8.56 -7.16
CA GLY A 871 33.64 -9.13 -7.21
C GLY A 871 32.50 -8.12 -7.32
N ASN A 872 31.29 -8.65 -7.18
CA ASN A 872 30.06 -7.92 -7.40
C ASN A 872 29.78 -6.96 -6.24
N ARG A 873 29.96 -5.65 -6.47
CA ARG A 873 29.52 -4.60 -5.53
C ARG A 873 28.09 -4.12 -5.79
N SER A 874 27.50 -4.52 -6.92
CA SER A 874 26.07 -4.42 -7.10
C SER A 874 25.43 -5.46 -6.19
N THR A 875 24.51 -5.03 -5.34
CA THR A 875 23.75 -5.97 -4.49
C THR A 875 22.66 -6.68 -5.29
N PHE A 876 22.69 -6.63 -6.64
CA PHE A 876 21.67 -7.12 -7.55
C PHE A 876 22.23 -8.14 -8.56
N ASN A 877 21.37 -9.09 -8.94
CA ASN A 877 21.44 -9.67 -10.28
C ASN A 877 20.23 -9.16 -11.07
N TRP A 878 20.47 -8.74 -12.30
CA TRP A 878 19.47 -8.15 -13.17
C TRP A 878 18.81 -9.24 -13.99
N LEU A 879 17.57 -9.54 -13.63
CA LEU A 879 16.69 -10.43 -14.37
C LEU A 879 15.80 -9.58 -15.27
N THR A 880 15.85 -9.83 -16.57
CA THR A 880 14.96 -9.19 -17.56
C THR A 880 14.23 -10.30 -18.32
N VAL A 881 12.91 -10.19 -18.46
CA VAL A 881 12.08 -11.20 -19.11
C VAL A 881 11.37 -10.60 -20.31
N GLU A 882 11.47 -11.26 -21.46
CA GLU A 882 10.83 -10.88 -22.71
C GLU A 882 9.86 -11.98 -23.15
N ARG A 883 8.62 -11.61 -23.48
CA ARG A 883 7.62 -12.57 -23.98
C ARG A 883 7.86 -12.84 -25.46
N ASN A 884 8.02 -14.10 -25.81
CA ASN A 884 8.10 -14.57 -27.19
C ASN A 884 6.70 -14.87 -27.72
N ASP A 885 5.91 -15.62 -26.94
CA ASP A 885 4.53 -16.02 -27.23
C ASP A 885 3.78 -16.38 -25.91
N TYR A 886 2.55 -16.89 -26.00
CA TYR A 886 1.79 -17.41 -24.86
C TYR A 886 2.58 -18.52 -24.14
N ALA A 887 2.88 -18.30 -22.85
CA ALA A 887 3.68 -19.19 -22.02
C ALA A 887 5.06 -19.55 -22.60
N ASP A 888 5.70 -18.62 -23.33
CA ASP A 888 7.09 -18.74 -23.84
C ASP A 888 7.82 -17.40 -23.69
N TYR A 889 8.94 -17.43 -22.97
CA TYR A 889 9.70 -16.24 -22.59
C TYR A 889 11.20 -16.46 -22.75
N THR A 890 11.89 -15.38 -23.07
CA THR A 890 13.34 -15.27 -22.95
C THR A 890 13.69 -14.58 -21.64
N VAL A 891 14.58 -15.19 -20.86
CA VAL A 891 15.07 -14.69 -19.57
C VAL A 891 16.54 -14.32 -19.70
N TYR A 892 16.84 -13.04 -19.53
CA TYR A 892 18.19 -12.50 -19.52
C TYR A 892 18.65 -12.30 -18.08
N LEU A 893 19.84 -12.78 -17.77
CA LEU A 893 20.51 -12.60 -16.49
C LEU A 893 21.80 -11.82 -16.71
N TYR A 894 21.91 -10.65 -16.09
CA TYR A 894 23.16 -9.93 -15.93
C TYR A 894 23.58 -9.89 -14.46
N CYS A 895 24.75 -10.45 -14.15
CA CYS A 895 25.34 -10.43 -12.81
C CYS A 895 26.68 -9.67 -12.87
N PRO A 896 26.76 -8.43 -12.34
CA PRO A 896 27.98 -7.63 -12.42
C PRO A 896 29.20 -8.36 -11.85
N SER A 897 30.37 -8.17 -12.47
CA SER A 897 31.60 -8.97 -12.30
C SER A 897 31.52 -10.46 -12.63
N ASN A 898 30.34 -11.09 -12.60
CA ASN A 898 30.22 -12.53 -12.80
C ASN A 898 29.92 -12.95 -14.23
N GLY A 899 29.06 -12.23 -14.96
CA GLY A 899 28.74 -12.56 -16.34
C GLY A 899 27.33 -12.21 -16.79
N ILE A 900 27.00 -12.66 -18.01
CA ILE A 900 25.67 -12.62 -18.62
C ILE A 900 25.25 -14.03 -19.05
N ALA A 901 23.96 -14.32 -18.98
CA ALA A 901 23.39 -15.58 -19.44
C ALA A 901 21.98 -15.38 -19.99
N CYS A 902 21.61 -16.20 -20.98
CA CYS A 902 20.29 -16.22 -21.58
C CYS A 902 19.65 -17.60 -21.38
N TYR A 903 18.39 -17.60 -20.96
CA TYR A 903 17.57 -18.79 -20.77
C TYR A 903 16.26 -18.62 -21.54
N ARG A 904 15.61 -19.74 -21.87
CA ARG A 904 14.22 -19.79 -22.33
C ARG A 904 13.38 -20.42 -21.24
N LEU A 905 12.27 -19.77 -20.88
CA LEU A 905 11.30 -20.26 -19.91
C LEU A 905 9.99 -20.48 -20.66
N TYR A 906 9.48 -21.71 -20.72
CA TYR A 906 8.29 -22.00 -21.52
C TYR A 906 7.50 -23.20 -21.03
N SER A 907 6.25 -23.31 -21.48
CA SER A 907 5.38 -24.46 -21.26
C SER A 907 5.32 -25.34 -22.51
N PRO A 908 5.86 -26.57 -22.52
CA PRO A 908 5.81 -27.41 -23.71
C PRO A 908 4.39 -27.72 -24.19
N GLU A 909 3.45 -27.83 -23.24
CA GLU A 909 2.04 -28.12 -23.53
C GLU A 909 1.28 -26.91 -24.07
N LEU A 910 1.55 -25.71 -23.53
CA LEU A 910 0.77 -24.51 -23.85
C LEU A 910 1.37 -23.66 -24.97
N SER A 911 2.70 -23.65 -25.14
CA SER A 911 3.37 -22.85 -26.18
C SER A 911 3.54 -23.59 -27.50
N GLY A 912 3.30 -24.91 -27.52
CA GLY A 912 3.53 -25.76 -28.70
C GLY A 912 5.02 -25.99 -29.02
N VAL A 913 5.93 -25.59 -28.13
CA VAL A 913 7.38 -25.82 -28.25
C VAL A 913 7.73 -27.19 -27.67
N GLU A 914 8.33 -28.09 -28.47
CA GLU A 914 8.78 -29.39 -27.95
C GLU A 914 9.89 -29.22 -26.88
N ALA A 915 9.73 -29.87 -25.73
CA ALA A 915 10.75 -29.91 -24.69
C ALA A 915 12.06 -30.55 -25.22
N PRO A 916 13.24 -30.15 -24.73
CA PRO A 916 14.49 -30.78 -25.12
C PRO A 916 14.44 -32.22 -24.59
N ALA A 917 14.85 -33.19 -25.40
CA ALA A 917 14.87 -34.59 -24.97
C ALA A 917 15.72 -34.74 -23.70
N THR A 918 15.08 -34.94 -22.56
CA THR A 918 15.74 -35.21 -21.28
C THR A 918 16.22 -36.66 -21.29
N GLU A 919 17.53 -36.81 -21.05
CA GLU A 919 18.30 -38.05 -20.98
C GLU A 919 18.63 -38.78 -22.29
N VAL A 920 19.89 -39.23 -22.33
CA VAL A 920 20.51 -40.00 -23.41
C VAL A 920 19.74 -41.30 -23.60
N SER A 921 18.81 -41.27 -24.54
CA SER A 921 18.27 -42.45 -25.17
C SER A 921 19.37 -43.22 -25.89
N GLU A 922 19.21 -44.54 -25.94
CA GLU A 922 20.11 -45.55 -26.50
C GLU A 922 21.05 -45.03 -27.61
N LYS A 923 22.37 -45.25 -27.46
CA LYS A 923 23.37 -44.85 -28.45
C LYS A 923 23.03 -45.43 -29.82
N LEU A 924 22.70 -44.57 -30.77
CA LEU A 924 22.54 -44.93 -32.18
C LEU A 924 23.93 -45.15 -32.80
N THR A 925 24.20 -46.34 -33.34
CA THR A 925 25.45 -46.61 -34.07
C THR A 925 25.30 -46.15 -35.51
N VAL A 926 26.11 -45.18 -35.93
CA VAL A 926 26.01 -44.56 -37.26
C VAL A 926 27.26 -44.86 -38.08
N LEU A 927 27.05 -45.37 -39.29
CA LEU A 927 28.06 -45.57 -40.32
C LEU A 927 27.95 -44.44 -41.35
N ARG A 928 29.07 -43.79 -41.65
CA ARG A 928 29.14 -42.75 -42.69
C ARG A 928 29.82 -43.31 -43.93
N ASN A 929 29.16 -43.20 -45.08
CA ASN A 929 29.74 -43.48 -46.38
C ASN A 929 29.49 -42.29 -47.33
N GLY A 930 30.47 -41.39 -47.41
CA GLY A 930 30.31 -40.12 -48.12
C GLY A 930 29.24 -39.23 -47.48
N THR A 931 28.20 -38.89 -48.25
CA THR A 931 27.03 -38.10 -47.82
C THR A 931 25.89 -38.98 -47.26
N LEU A 932 26.02 -40.30 -47.29
CA LEU A 932 24.99 -41.18 -46.72
C LEU A 932 25.34 -41.54 -45.27
N LEU A 933 24.42 -41.27 -44.36
CA LEU A 933 24.47 -41.73 -42.96
C LEU A 933 23.55 -42.94 -42.82
N THR A 934 24.04 -44.04 -42.26
CA THR A 934 23.28 -45.27 -42.07
C THR A 934 23.32 -45.71 -40.60
N ALA A 935 22.18 -46.06 -40.01
CA ALA A 935 22.06 -46.62 -38.67
C ALA A 935 21.42 -48.02 -38.74
N PRO A 936 22.22 -49.08 -38.94
CA PRO A 936 21.70 -50.42 -39.23
C PRO A 936 20.73 -50.93 -38.17
N GLY A 937 19.58 -51.46 -38.61
CA GLY A 937 18.56 -52.03 -37.72
C GLY A 937 17.49 -51.04 -37.22
N CYS A 938 17.50 -49.80 -37.71
CA CYS A 938 16.46 -48.80 -37.44
C CYS A 938 15.33 -48.84 -38.49
N ASN A 939 14.08 -48.63 -38.07
CA ASN A 939 12.90 -48.56 -38.96
C ASN A 939 12.45 -47.10 -39.18
N GLY A 940 13.42 -46.22 -39.43
CA GLY A 940 13.21 -44.80 -39.66
C GLY A 940 14.31 -43.94 -39.06
N LEU A 941 14.73 -42.90 -39.80
CA LEU A 941 15.73 -41.93 -39.35
C LEU A 941 15.29 -40.51 -39.66
N SER A 942 15.39 -39.67 -38.65
CA SER A 942 15.15 -38.23 -38.75
C SER A 942 16.44 -37.49 -38.42
N LEU A 943 16.85 -36.56 -39.27
CA LEU A 943 18.03 -35.72 -39.13
C LEU A 943 17.60 -34.29 -38.81
N PHE A 944 18.08 -33.76 -37.70
CA PHE A 944 17.77 -32.41 -37.22
C PHE A 944 19.01 -31.53 -37.26
N ALA A 945 18.85 -30.24 -37.55
CA ALA A 945 19.88 -29.24 -37.34
C ALA A 945 20.08 -28.96 -35.84
N ALA A 946 21.18 -28.32 -35.47
CA ALA A 946 21.51 -28.01 -34.08
C ALA A 946 20.49 -27.08 -33.37
N ASP A 947 19.68 -26.36 -34.14
CA ASP A 947 18.56 -25.52 -33.68
C ASP A 947 17.25 -26.28 -33.47
N GLY A 948 17.26 -27.62 -33.63
CA GLY A 948 16.10 -28.49 -33.45
C GLY A 948 15.20 -28.64 -34.69
N ARG A 949 15.48 -27.94 -35.78
CA ARG A 949 14.68 -28.03 -37.01
C ARG A 949 14.92 -29.36 -37.73
N LEU A 950 13.86 -30.04 -38.17
CA LEU A 950 13.95 -31.24 -39.00
C LEU A 950 14.50 -30.89 -40.40
N VAL A 951 15.50 -31.63 -40.84
CA VAL A 951 16.25 -31.40 -42.09
C VAL A 951 16.04 -32.52 -43.11
N ALA A 952 15.95 -33.77 -42.65
CA ALA A 952 15.63 -34.91 -43.48
C ALA A 952 14.93 -35.98 -42.65
N ASP A 953 14.03 -36.74 -43.27
CA ASP A 953 13.29 -37.82 -42.62
C ASP A 953 13.10 -38.98 -43.60
N THR A 954 13.29 -40.21 -43.12
CA THR A 954 13.22 -41.43 -43.93
C THR A 954 12.56 -42.55 -43.15
N ALA A 955 11.83 -43.42 -43.83
CA ALA A 955 11.30 -44.65 -43.27
C ALA A 955 12.35 -45.79 -43.19
N GLY A 956 13.51 -45.61 -43.82
CA GLY A 956 14.61 -46.58 -43.85
C GLY A 956 15.69 -46.33 -42.79
N ASP A 957 16.77 -47.10 -42.87
CA ASP A 957 17.91 -47.02 -41.96
C ASP A 957 19.05 -46.13 -42.49
N SER A 958 18.83 -45.38 -43.57
CA SER A 958 19.81 -44.44 -44.13
C SER A 958 19.21 -43.10 -44.54
N VAL A 959 19.90 -42.01 -44.24
CA VAL A 959 19.54 -40.63 -44.62
C VAL A 959 20.66 -39.96 -45.44
N GLU A 960 20.28 -39.27 -46.52
CA GLU A 960 21.20 -38.55 -47.40
C GLU A 960 21.47 -37.13 -46.88
N THR A 961 22.74 -36.71 -46.91
CA THR A 961 23.19 -35.40 -46.39
C THR A 961 23.75 -34.47 -47.45
N ALA A 962 23.68 -34.90 -48.72
CA ALA A 962 24.15 -34.10 -49.84
C ALA A 962 23.45 -32.73 -49.89
N GLY A 963 24.23 -31.65 -49.92
CA GLY A 963 23.72 -30.28 -49.98
C GLY A 963 23.41 -29.61 -48.64
N LEU A 964 23.61 -30.31 -47.51
CA LEU A 964 23.47 -29.70 -46.19
C LEU A 964 24.69 -28.83 -45.84
N PRO A 965 24.50 -27.65 -45.20
CA PRO A 965 25.61 -26.84 -44.71
C PRO A 965 26.50 -27.61 -43.74
N ALA A 966 27.81 -27.34 -43.77
CA ALA A 966 28.75 -27.90 -42.79
C ALA A 966 28.32 -27.49 -41.38
N GLY A 967 28.19 -28.46 -40.47
CA GLY A 967 27.63 -28.21 -39.16
C GLY A 967 27.35 -29.46 -38.33
N VAL A 968 26.83 -29.23 -37.13
CA VAL A 968 26.39 -30.29 -36.22
C VAL A 968 24.92 -30.59 -36.48
N TYR A 969 24.62 -31.88 -36.60
CA TYR A 969 23.26 -32.39 -36.75
C TYR A 969 23.00 -33.49 -35.72
N ILE A 970 21.73 -33.75 -35.46
CA ILE A 970 21.27 -34.83 -34.59
C ILE A 970 20.51 -35.83 -35.44
N LEU A 971 21.02 -37.05 -35.52
CA LEU A 971 20.35 -38.18 -36.16
C LEU A 971 19.56 -38.96 -35.11
N ARG A 972 18.28 -39.24 -35.38
CA ARG A 972 17.33 -39.86 -34.44
C ARG A 972 16.61 -41.04 -35.08
N SER A 973 16.42 -42.12 -34.32
CA SER A 973 15.53 -43.25 -34.64
C SER A 973 14.70 -43.58 -33.41
N GLY A 974 13.40 -43.28 -33.43
CA GLY A 974 12.52 -43.43 -32.27
C GLY A 974 13.03 -42.65 -31.06
N LYS A 975 13.44 -43.36 -30.00
CA LYS A 975 14.10 -42.72 -28.86
C LYS A 975 15.59 -42.50 -29.12
N ALA A 976 16.31 -43.42 -29.76
CA ALA A 976 17.77 -43.37 -29.93
C ALA A 976 18.27 -42.15 -30.73
N VAL A 977 19.38 -41.54 -30.30
CA VAL A 977 20.00 -40.37 -30.95
C VAL A 977 21.52 -40.50 -31.11
N CYS A 978 22.08 -39.81 -32.11
CA CYS A 978 23.51 -39.62 -32.31
C CYS A 978 23.81 -38.24 -32.90
N LYS A 979 24.82 -37.57 -32.35
CA LYS A 979 25.35 -36.33 -32.91
C LYS A 979 26.29 -36.66 -34.07
N VAL A 980 26.02 -36.08 -35.25
CA VAL A 980 26.82 -36.26 -36.46
C VAL A 980 27.32 -34.90 -36.96
N ALA A 981 28.58 -34.85 -37.38
CA ALA A 981 29.15 -33.68 -38.05
C ALA A 981 29.12 -33.94 -39.56
N ILE A 982 28.49 -33.05 -40.33
CA ILE A 982 28.40 -33.15 -41.79
C ILE A 982 29.54 -32.37 -42.42
#